data_AF-A0A1X7U865-F1
#
_entry.id   AF-A0A1X7U865-F1
#
_cell.length_a   1.000
_cell.length_b   1.000
_cell.length_c   1.000
_cell.angle_alpha   90.00
_cell.angle_beta   90.00
_cell.angle_gamma   90.00
#
_symmetry.space_group_name_H-M   'P 1'
#
loop_
_entity.id
_entity.type
_entity.pdbx_description
1 polymer ?
#
loop_
_entity_poly.entity_id
_entity_poly.type
_entity_poly.pdbx_seq_one_letter_code
_entity_poly.pdbx_strand_id
1 'polypeptide(L)'
;MTDPNEKCPTQFRIYSQDGVRACGRPVTNSGSCVGITFPSRDIKYSQVCGKVIGYQDGTTDGAHANRDINSAYIDGISLTHGNPRKHIWSLVSGYSGISYNNCPCGSKNPKPVPSFVGSHYYCEAGNHNTHASTNTLYSSDPLWDAKGCGSSETTCCQRTLIPWFYRSFGYSTTDNIEMRVCCDQETSDENVSFGNFEIYVKRKKNREKERQIRQVKNEHIKALRRLTEQRKHVEKKHEKRDIITDYTNFDSQVYAPMTRIGVYLDAGSEQYVVKSQYNTSLNGLLDLEAALPSKVTSLRIKPPDPSLKPVGFKARQDAKLGLILDKVYSDLQSQKEQTDDKKPLRLLVKVDKPIPRPPTPTVEATPEDDEKQELAIILLQRVMRGRAIQNKMFDGKEMRSDLIKELRTTHALQQPEQKEKRKETENILSKQRNQAETQHKESIVSDGAEQGAAELIGKQLDFLNKELLRLQEERRIHAYVMLAERQRRMREAEESGLRQREERLRRTQDEIFKQIIRVHQGSVDTYLEDIILQSIERTADIQAREEIQKRADDINKVAAEFEKTRDHLQSQEMVAEMVYYFLLPEVEKETIREKVKHTQRKHMLAAHRIINSEVDNNMEAISGQATPTNETIPPDEQTGQ
;
A
#
# COMPACT_ATOMS: atom_id res chain seq x y z
N MET A 1 -21.35 -28.66 -11.12
CA MET A 1 -20.05 -29.11 -10.56
C MET A 1 -18.93 -28.65 -11.50
N THR A 2 -17.89 -27.99 -10.99
CA THR A 2 -16.80 -27.42 -11.81
C THR A 2 -15.72 -28.43 -12.18
N ASP A 3 -15.58 -29.52 -11.42
CA ASP A 3 -14.66 -30.63 -11.73
C ASP A 3 -15.43 -31.84 -12.29
N PRO A 4 -15.08 -32.35 -13.49
CA PRO A 4 -15.71 -33.53 -14.07
C PRO A 4 -15.49 -34.83 -13.30
N ASN A 5 -14.56 -34.91 -12.34
CA ASN A 5 -14.33 -36.12 -11.53
C ASN A 5 -15.01 -36.09 -10.16
N GLU A 6 -15.60 -34.95 -9.79
CA GLU A 6 -16.24 -34.79 -8.49
C GLU A 6 -17.58 -35.54 -8.46
N LYS A 7 -17.83 -36.30 -7.39
CA LYS A 7 -19.04 -37.11 -7.19
C LYS A 7 -19.98 -36.41 -6.21
N CYS A 8 -21.29 -36.57 -6.38
CA CYS A 8 -22.26 -36.07 -5.41
C CYS A 8 -22.04 -36.73 -4.03
N PRO A 9 -22.35 -36.03 -2.92
CA PRO A 9 -22.37 -36.64 -1.60
C PRO A 9 -23.27 -37.89 -1.58
N THR A 10 -22.95 -38.87 -0.73
CA THR A 10 -23.60 -40.20 -0.72
C THR A 10 -25.12 -40.15 -0.51
N GLN A 11 -25.64 -39.09 0.09
CA GLN A 11 -27.06 -38.87 0.32
C GLN A 11 -27.82 -38.39 -0.93
N PHE A 12 -27.12 -37.87 -1.95
CA PHE A 12 -27.72 -37.27 -3.14
C PHE A 12 -27.44 -38.10 -4.39
N ARG A 13 -28.36 -38.01 -5.36
CA ARG A 13 -28.23 -38.64 -6.67
C ARG A 13 -27.71 -37.62 -7.69
N ILE A 14 -26.86 -38.09 -8.61
CA ILE A 14 -26.42 -37.28 -9.76
C ILE A 14 -27.56 -37.21 -10.80
N TYR A 15 -27.89 -35.99 -11.20
CA TYR A 15 -28.73 -35.68 -12.35
C TYR A 15 -27.83 -35.07 -13.44
N SER A 16 -27.94 -35.60 -14.66
CA SER A 16 -27.18 -35.12 -15.81
C SER A 16 -28.09 -35.01 -17.03
N GLN A 17 -28.36 -33.78 -17.45
CA GLN A 17 -29.16 -33.46 -18.63
C GLN A 17 -28.56 -32.20 -19.28
N ASP A 18 -28.53 -32.15 -20.61
CA ASP A 18 -27.99 -31.02 -21.41
C ASP A 18 -26.57 -30.57 -21.06
N GLY A 19 -25.70 -31.52 -20.67
CA GLY A 19 -24.31 -31.25 -20.32
C GLY A 19 -24.10 -30.63 -18.92
N VAL A 20 -25.17 -30.35 -18.17
CA VAL A 20 -25.10 -29.90 -16.79
C VAL A 20 -25.15 -31.10 -15.84
N ARG A 21 -24.21 -31.13 -14.89
CA ARG A 21 -24.17 -32.12 -13.80
C ARG A 21 -24.51 -31.45 -12.47
N ALA A 22 -25.58 -31.92 -11.84
CA ALA A 22 -26.08 -31.41 -10.57
C ALA A 22 -26.47 -32.56 -9.63
N CYS A 23 -26.59 -32.26 -8.34
CA CYS A 23 -26.96 -33.21 -7.29
C CYS A 23 -28.37 -32.93 -6.80
N GLY A 24 -29.23 -33.93 -6.77
CA GLY A 24 -30.61 -33.83 -6.33
C GLY A 24 -31.01 -34.93 -5.35
N ARG A 25 -32.28 -34.94 -4.95
CA ARG A 25 -32.84 -35.98 -4.06
C ARG A 25 -32.74 -37.37 -4.71
N PRO A 26 -32.65 -38.47 -3.93
CA PRO A 26 -32.88 -39.81 -4.45
C PRO A 26 -34.32 -39.93 -4.94
N VAL A 27 -34.59 -40.87 -5.85
CA VAL A 27 -35.93 -41.05 -6.41
C VAL A 27 -36.90 -41.48 -5.33
N THR A 28 -37.97 -40.71 -5.15
CA THR A 28 -39.04 -40.98 -4.20
C THR A 28 -40.41 -40.81 -4.87
N ASN A 29 -41.35 -41.68 -4.52
CA ASN A 29 -42.76 -41.64 -4.99
C ASN A 29 -43.64 -40.74 -4.09
N SER A 30 -43.00 -39.88 -3.28
CA SER A 30 -43.66 -38.95 -2.36
C SER A 30 -42.73 -37.78 -2.03
N GLY A 31 -43.30 -36.71 -1.50
CA GLY A 31 -42.57 -35.56 -0.96
C GLY A 31 -41.55 -35.99 0.09
N SER A 32 -40.31 -35.52 -0.08
CA SER A 32 -39.20 -35.90 0.79
C SER A 32 -38.20 -34.75 0.96
N CYS A 33 -37.51 -34.78 2.10
CA CYS A 33 -36.41 -33.89 2.40
C CYS A 33 -35.15 -34.71 2.66
N VAL A 34 -34.13 -34.51 1.84
CA VAL A 34 -32.83 -35.18 2.00
C VAL A 34 -31.76 -34.16 2.28
N GLY A 35 -30.96 -34.39 3.30
CA GLY A 35 -29.96 -33.42 3.73
C GLY A 35 -28.60 -34.00 4.04
N ILE A 36 -27.61 -33.12 4.01
CA ILE A 36 -26.24 -33.37 4.45
C ILE A 36 -25.91 -32.48 5.63
N THR A 37 -25.16 -33.03 6.58
CA THR A 37 -24.75 -32.32 7.78
C THR A 37 -23.26 -32.03 7.72
N PHE A 38 -22.89 -30.76 7.90
CA PHE A 38 -21.52 -30.31 8.00
C PHE A 38 -21.12 -30.19 9.47
N PRO A 39 -20.19 -31.03 9.95
CA PRO A 39 -19.76 -30.97 11.34
C PRO A 39 -18.97 -29.68 11.58
N SER A 40 -19.36 -28.93 12.61
CA SER A 40 -18.67 -27.70 13.00
C SER A 40 -17.29 -27.96 13.62
N ARG A 41 -17.03 -29.20 14.09
CA ARG A 41 -15.77 -29.62 14.74
C ARG A 41 -15.36 -28.67 15.89
N ASP A 42 -16.31 -28.36 16.77
CA ASP A 42 -16.18 -27.47 17.94
C ASP A 42 -15.80 -26.02 17.62
N ILE A 43 -16.00 -25.61 16.37
CA ILE A 43 -15.77 -24.23 15.95
C ILE A 43 -16.91 -23.35 16.44
N LYS A 44 -16.64 -22.46 17.40
CA LYS A 44 -17.59 -21.41 17.81
C LYS A 44 -17.75 -20.37 16.71
N TYR A 45 -18.98 -20.20 16.24
CA TYR A 45 -19.33 -19.23 15.21
C TYR A 45 -20.56 -18.42 15.54
N SER A 46 -20.61 -17.20 14.99
CA SER A 46 -21.76 -16.29 15.14
C SER A 46 -22.23 -15.69 13.82
N GLN A 47 -21.54 -15.97 12.71
CA GLN A 47 -21.89 -15.46 11.39
C GLN A 47 -21.67 -16.57 10.37
N VAL A 48 -22.62 -16.71 9.47
CA VAL A 48 -22.61 -17.67 8.35
C VAL A 48 -22.86 -16.88 7.08
N CYS A 49 -22.03 -17.09 6.07
CA CYS A 49 -22.28 -16.61 4.72
C CYS A 49 -22.01 -17.71 3.73
N GLY A 50 -22.64 -17.64 2.57
CA GLY A 50 -22.44 -18.66 1.57
C GLY A 50 -23.12 -18.31 0.27
N LYS A 51 -22.91 -19.17 -0.72
CA LYS A 51 -23.51 -19.08 -2.04
C LYS A 51 -23.96 -20.46 -2.45
N VAL A 52 -25.13 -20.58 -3.06
CA VAL A 52 -25.64 -21.83 -3.60
C VAL A 52 -26.23 -21.54 -4.96
N ILE A 53 -25.87 -22.35 -5.96
CA ILE A 53 -26.46 -22.30 -7.29
C ILE A 53 -27.19 -23.62 -7.52
N GLY A 54 -28.46 -23.53 -7.90
CA GLY A 54 -29.32 -24.67 -8.21
C GLY A 54 -29.91 -24.62 -9.61
N TYR A 55 -30.73 -25.61 -9.90
CA TYR A 55 -31.48 -25.76 -11.13
C TYR A 55 -32.86 -26.30 -10.77
N GLN A 56 -33.87 -25.75 -11.42
CA GLN A 56 -35.25 -26.23 -11.34
C GLN A 56 -35.37 -27.50 -12.19
N ASP A 57 -36.01 -28.53 -11.65
CA ASP A 57 -36.31 -29.77 -12.36
C ASP A 57 -37.81 -30.08 -12.18
N GLY A 58 -38.56 -30.09 -13.27
CA GLY A 58 -40.00 -30.27 -13.20
C GLY A 58 -40.78 -29.04 -12.70
N THR A 59 -41.88 -29.28 -11.99
CA THR A 59 -42.91 -28.30 -11.66
C THR A 59 -42.90 -27.87 -10.20
N THR A 60 -41.83 -27.21 -9.73
CA THR A 60 -41.71 -26.77 -8.33
C THR A 60 -42.77 -25.75 -7.91
N ASP A 61 -43.38 -25.95 -6.74
CA ASP A 61 -44.50 -25.16 -6.22
C ASP A 61 -44.13 -24.01 -5.27
N GLY A 62 -42.85 -23.85 -4.93
CA GLY A 62 -42.33 -22.70 -4.19
C GLY A 62 -42.38 -22.88 -2.68
N ALA A 63 -43.21 -22.09 -1.99
CA ALA A 63 -43.24 -22.06 -0.52
C ALA A 63 -44.61 -22.43 0.07
N HIS A 64 -44.61 -23.09 1.23
CA HIS A 64 -45.82 -23.50 1.96
C HIS A 64 -45.81 -22.95 3.39
N ALA A 65 -46.69 -21.98 3.68
CA ALA A 65 -46.73 -21.31 4.98
C ALA A 65 -47.15 -22.18 6.17
N ASN A 66 -47.98 -23.20 5.94
CA ASN A 66 -48.61 -23.99 7.01
C ASN A 66 -47.80 -25.24 7.40
N ARG A 67 -46.49 -25.24 7.11
CA ARG A 67 -45.58 -26.37 7.35
C ARG A 67 -44.51 -26.01 8.38
N ASP A 68 -44.08 -27.00 9.15
CA ASP A 68 -43.05 -26.84 10.18
C ASP A 68 -41.63 -26.90 9.59
N ILE A 69 -40.60 -26.62 10.40
CA ILE A 69 -39.20 -26.64 9.95
C ILE A 69 -38.69 -28.05 9.58
N ASN A 70 -39.37 -29.11 10.03
CA ASN A 70 -38.96 -30.49 9.78
C ASN A 70 -39.55 -31.06 8.48
N SER A 71 -40.73 -30.60 8.06
CA SER A 71 -41.39 -30.96 6.81
C SER A 71 -40.83 -30.22 5.59
N ALA A 72 -41.26 -30.63 4.40
CA ALA A 72 -40.98 -29.95 3.14
C ALA A 72 -41.82 -28.66 3.04
N TYR A 73 -41.41 -27.61 3.75
CA TYR A 73 -42.10 -26.31 3.75
C TYR A 73 -41.76 -25.41 2.56
N ILE A 74 -40.76 -25.83 1.76
CA ILE A 74 -40.34 -25.19 0.52
C ILE A 74 -39.92 -26.27 -0.48
N ASP A 75 -40.02 -25.94 -1.76
CA ASP A 75 -39.35 -26.66 -2.85
C ASP A 75 -38.04 -25.95 -3.13
N GLY A 76 -36.94 -26.59 -2.73
CA GLY A 76 -35.61 -26.02 -2.78
C GLY A 76 -34.74 -26.43 -1.60
N ILE A 77 -33.86 -25.51 -1.17
CA ILE A 77 -32.81 -25.80 -0.20
C ILE A 77 -33.05 -25.05 1.10
N SER A 78 -33.14 -25.80 2.20
CA SER A 78 -33.24 -25.29 3.56
C SER A 78 -31.90 -25.45 4.28
N LEU A 79 -31.35 -24.35 4.78
CA LEU A 79 -30.18 -24.33 5.65
C LEU A 79 -30.62 -24.17 7.11
N THR A 80 -30.23 -25.12 7.94
CA THR A 80 -30.57 -25.13 9.38
C THR A 80 -29.35 -25.44 10.24
N HIS A 81 -29.43 -25.17 11.54
CA HIS A 81 -28.45 -25.65 12.51
C HIS A 81 -29.11 -26.10 13.81
N GLY A 82 -28.42 -26.98 14.53
CA GLY A 82 -28.80 -27.42 15.87
C GLY A 82 -29.92 -28.46 15.90
N ASN A 83 -30.17 -28.99 17.09
CA ASN A 83 -31.26 -29.94 17.36
C ASN A 83 -31.91 -29.56 18.72
N PRO A 84 -33.10 -28.94 18.74
CA PRO A 84 -34.05 -28.77 17.63
C PRO A 84 -33.55 -27.81 16.54
N ARG A 85 -33.97 -28.05 15.30
CA ARG A 85 -33.55 -27.29 14.11
C ARG A 85 -33.90 -25.80 14.25
N LYS A 86 -32.94 -24.95 13.90
CA LYS A 86 -33.09 -23.50 13.79
C LYS A 86 -32.76 -23.05 12.37
N HIS A 87 -33.55 -22.11 11.86
CA HIS A 87 -33.43 -21.62 10.49
C HIS A 87 -32.23 -20.67 10.30
N ILE A 88 -31.46 -20.90 9.23
CA ILE A 88 -30.39 -20.00 8.77
C ILE A 88 -30.87 -19.23 7.53
N TRP A 89 -31.23 -19.96 6.48
CA TRP A 89 -31.60 -19.41 5.17
C TRP A 89 -32.43 -20.41 4.36
N SER A 90 -33.36 -19.93 3.54
CA SER A 90 -34.15 -20.75 2.60
C SER A 90 -33.89 -20.30 1.17
N LEU A 91 -33.65 -21.23 0.27
CA LEU A 91 -33.47 -21.01 -1.16
C LEU A 91 -34.63 -21.72 -1.87
N VAL A 92 -35.56 -20.95 -2.42
CA VAL A 92 -36.84 -21.45 -2.91
C VAL A 92 -36.85 -21.45 -4.44
N SER A 93 -37.36 -22.51 -5.05
CA SER A 93 -37.56 -22.65 -6.50
C SER A 93 -39.02 -22.34 -6.84
N GLY A 94 -39.27 -21.33 -7.67
CA GLY A 94 -40.62 -21.00 -8.14
C GLY A 94 -41.06 -21.87 -9.33
N TYR A 95 -42.34 -21.77 -9.69
CA TYR A 95 -42.92 -22.54 -10.80
C TYR A 95 -42.56 -21.95 -12.18
N SER A 96 -42.69 -20.63 -12.35
CA SER A 96 -42.43 -19.91 -13.61
C SER A 96 -42.03 -18.46 -13.36
N GLY A 97 -41.03 -17.98 -14.09
CA GLY A 97 -40.56 -16.60 -14.02
C GLY A 97 -41.49 -15.57 -14.71
N ILE A 98 -42.44 -16.01 -15.54
CA ILE A 98 -43.32 -15.11 -16.33
C ILE A 98 -44.80 -15.23 -15.93
N SER A 99 -45.21 -16.40 -15.46
CA SER A 99 -46.60 -16.71 -15.09
C SER A 99 -46.74 -16.81 -13.56
N TYR A 100 -47.39 -17.86 -13.05
CA TYR A 100 -47.46 -18.21 -11.64
C TYR A 100 -46.06 -18.50 -11.12
N ASN A 101 -45.49 -17.60 -10.33
CA ASN A 101 -44.16 -17.81 -9.78
C ASN A 101 -44.25 -18.70 -8.52
N ASN A 102 -45.29 -18.52 -7.71
CA ASN A 102 -45.39 -19.11 -6.37
C ASN A 102 -44.28 -18.66 -5.41
N CYS A 103 -43.29 -17.87 -5.86
CA CYS A 103 -42.33 -17.23 -4.98
C CYS A 103 -42.98 -16.22 -4.02
N PRO A 104 -42.52 -16.13 -2.76
CA PRO A 104 -43.04 -15.16 -1.78
C PRO A 104 -42.82 -13.70 -2.16
N CYS A 105 -41.80 -13.42 -2.97
CA CYS A 105 -41.48 -12.08 -3.49
C CYS A 105 -41.99 -11.84 -4.91
N GLY A 106 -42.65 -12.83 -5.53
CA GLY A 106 -43.15 -12.72 -6.90
C GLY A 106 -44.39 -11.83 -6.99
N SER A 107 -44.64 -11.26 -8.17
CA SER A 107 -45.82 -10.41 -8.40
C SER A 107 -47.09 -11.21 -8.71
N LYS A 108 -46.96 -12.44 -9.21
CA LYS A 108 -48.07 -13.31 -9.60
C LYS A 108 -48.17 -14.53 -8.69
N ASN A 109 -49.27 -14.62 -7.95
CA ASN A 109 -49.59 -15.69 -6.98
C ASN A 109 -48.49 -15.93 -5.91
N PRO A 110 -48.11 -14.91 -5.13
CA PRO A 110 -47.06 -15.09 -4.12
C PRO A 110 -47.50 -16.05 -3.01
N LYS A 111 -46.70 -17.08 -2.74
CA LYS A 111 -46.92 -17.98 -1.59
C LYS A 111 -46.10 -17.52 -0.39
N PRO A 112 -46.71 -17.28 0.78
CA PRO A 112 -45.94 -16.87 1.96
C PRO A 112 -45.07 -18.00 2.51
N VAL A 113 -43.92 -17.64 3.07
CA VAL A 113 -43.07 -18.56 3.87
C VAL A 113 -43.56 -18.66 5.31
N PRO A 114 -43.26 -19.77 6.03
CA PRO A 114 -43.49 -19.86 7.46
C PRO A 114 -42.84 -18.73 8.26
N SER A 115 -43.42 -18.39 9.42
CA SER A 115 -42.99 -17.26 10.25
C SER A 115 -41.53 -17.34 10.72
N PHE A 116 -40.97 -18.54 10.88
CA PHE A 116 -39.58 -18.74 11.30
C PHE A 116 -38.54 -18.36 10.24
N VAL A 117 -38.93 -18.33 8.95
CA VAL A 117 -38.03 -17.95 7.83
C VAL A 117 -37.83 -16.43 7.79
N GLY A 118 -38.89 -15.68 8.10
CA GLY A 118 -38.88 -14.21 8.04
C GLY A 118 -38.42 -13.71 6.67
N SER A 119 -37.44 -12.80 6.66
CA SER A 119 -36.88 -12.22 5.42
C SER A 119 -35.67 -12.99 4.86
N HIS A 120 -35.28 -14.12 5.45
CA HIS A 120 -34.04 -14.86 5.16
C HIS A 120 -34.25 -15.92 4.08
N TYR A 121 -34.68 -15.48 2.90
CA TYR A 121 -34.85 -16.36 1.76
C TYR A 121 -34.44 -15.71 0.43
N TYR A 122 -34.13 -16.54 -0.56
CA TYR A 122 -34.15 -16.18 -1.97
C TYR A 122 -35.17 -17.05 -2.70
N CYS A 123 -35.73 -16.53 -3.77
CA CYS A 123 -36.68 -17.25 -4.59
C CYS A 123 -36.52 -16.84 -6.06
N GLU A 124 -36.47 -17.82 -6.95
CA GLU A 124 -36.26 -17.65 -8.38
C GLU A 124 -36.80 -18.88 -9.10
N ALA A 125 -37.19 -18.76 -10.36
CA ALA A 125 -37.69 -19.85 -11.19
C ALA A 125 -36.86 -19.94 -12.48
N GLY A 126 -36.35 -21.12 -12.80
CA GLY A 126 -35.54 -21.35 -14.00
C GLY A 126 -36.38 -21.47 -15.28
N ASN A 127 -37.69 -21.64 -15.14
CA ASN A 127 -38.60 -21.72 -16.28
C ASN A 127 -39.12 -20.34 -16.73
N HIS A 128 -38.77 -19.94 -17.95
CA HIS A 128 -39.30 -18.72 -18.59
C HIS A 128 -40.53 -18.94 -19.47
N ASN A 129 -41.16 -20.11 -19.43
CA ASN A 129 -42.41 -20.36 -20.12
C ASN A 129 -43.62 -20.22 -19.18
N THR A 130 -44.83 -20.17 -19.74
CA THR A 130 -46.06 -20.04 -18.95
C THR A 130 -46.37 -21.24 -18.06
N HIS A 131 -45.92 -22.42 -18.47
CA HIS A 131 -46.07 -23.69 -17.76
C HIS A 131 -44.73 -24.38 -17.64
N ALA A 132 -44.46 -24.96 -16.47
CA ALA A 132 -43.33 -25.87 -16.29
C ALA A 132 -43.71 -27.27 -16.79
N SER A 133 -42.75 -27.97 -17.39
CA SER A 133 -42.91 -29.34 -17.87
C SER A 133 -42.37 -30.30 -16.83
N THR A 134 -43.14 -31.35 -16.54
CA THR A 134 -42.69 -32.46 -15.69
C THR A 134 -41.44 -33.11 -16.28
N ASN A 135 -40.51 -33.55 -15.42
CA ASN A 135 -39.32 -34.33 -15.82
C ASN A 135 -38.38 -33.60 -16.82
N THR A 136 -38.29 -32.27 -16.71
CA THR A 136 -37.39 -31.42 -17.51
C THR A 136 -36.49 -30.60 -16.58
N LEU A 137 -35.18 -30.73 -16.76
CA LEU A 137 -34.18 -29.90 -16.09
C LEU A 137 -33.99 -28.57 -16.82
N TYR A 138 -34.28 -27.45 -16.15
CA TYR A 138 -34.05 -26.11 -16.67
C TYR A 138 -32.58 -25.70 -16.48
N SER A 139 -31.73 -26.08 -17.43
CA SER A 139 -30.28 -25.85 -17.38
C SER A 139 -29.84 -24.47 -17.86
N SER A 140 -30.67 -23.78 -18.65
CA SER A 140 -30.36 -22.48 -19.26
C SER A 140 -30.35 -21.32 -18.26
N ASP A 141 -31.11 -21.44 -17.18
CA ASP A 141 -31.24 -20.40 -16.15
C ASP A 141 -30.99 -20.98 -14.75
N PRO A 142 -29.76 -20.81 -14.22
CA PRO A 142 -29.42 -21.28 -12.88
C PRO A 142 -30.19 -20.51 -11.80
N LEU A 143 -30.71 -21.24 -10.82
CA LEU A 143 -31.39 -20.64 -9.68
C LEU A 143 -30.44 -19.91 -8.73
N TRP A 144 -30.92 -18.78 -8.21
CA TRP A 144 -30.33 -17.91 -7.17
C TRP A 144 -29.05 -17.20 -7.59
N ASP A 145 -28.96 -16.83 -8.87
CA ASP A 145 -27.84 -16.07 -9.42
C ASP A 145 -28.17 -14.59 -9.76
N ALA A 146 -29.45 -14.19 -9.59
CA ALA A 146 -30.01 -12.88 -9.92
C ALA A 146 -29.84 -12.48 -11.40
N LYS A 147 -29.78 -13.47 -12.29
CA LYS A 147 -29.80 -13.31 -13.74
C LYS A 147 -30.98 -14.09 -14.30
N GLY A 148 -31.34 -13.82 -15.55
CA GLY A 148 -32.47 -14.51 -16.19
C GLY A 148 -33.86 -14.19 -15.63
N CYS A 149 -33.97 -13.42 -14.56
CA CYS A 149 -35.23 -13.10 -13.88
C CYS A 149 -36.38 -12.70 -14.82
N GLY A 150 -37.46 -13.48 -14.78
CA GLY A 150 -38.66 -13.19 -15.54
C GLY A 150 -39.45 -11.99 -14.97
N SER A 151 -40.44 -11.53 -15.73
CA SER A 151 -41.25 -10.35 -15.36
C SER A 151 -41.97 -10.49 -14.02
N SER A 152 -42.31 -11.72 -13.60
CA SER A 152 -42.93 -12.00 -12.30
C SER A 152 -41.95 -12.03 -11.13
N GLU A 153 -40.63 -12.01 -11.38
CA GLU A 153 -39.58 -12.21 -10.37
C GLU A 153 -38.72 -10.98 -10.12
N THR A 154 -39.01 -9.88 -10.81
CA THR A 154 -38.20 -8.64 -10.76
C THR A 154 -37.87 -8.20 -9.33
N THR A 155 -38.83 -8.29 -8.39
CA THR A 155 -38.62 -7.94 -6.97
C THR A 155 -37.71 -8.93 -6.25
N CYS A 156 -37.76 -10.21 -6.61
CA CYS A 156 -36.92 -11.25 -6.01
C CYS A 156 -35.44 -11.04 -6.34
N CYS A 157 -35.15 -10.61 -7.57
CA CYS A 157 -33.78 -10.42 -8.06
C CYS A 157 -33.12 -9.09 -7.67
N GLN A 158 -33.89 -8.12 -7.14
CA GLN A 158 -33.35 -6.82 -6.72
C GLN A 158 -32.56 -6.85 -5.39
N ARG A 159 -32.36 -8.02 -4.78
CA ARG A 159 -31.64 -8.12 -3.50
C ARG A 159 -30.14 -7.97 -3.69
N THR A 160 -29.55 -7.05 -2.92
CA THR A 160 -28.16 -6.59 -3.05
C THR A 160 -27.07 -7.64 -2.84
N LEU A 161 -27.38 -8.76 -2.17
CA LEU A 161 -26.39 -9.76 -1.77
C LEU A 161 -26.35 -10.99 -2.70
N ILE A 162 -27.35 -11.22 -3.56
CA ILE A 162 -27.38 -12.38 -4.48
C ILE A 162 -26.13 -12.35 -5.37
N PRO A 163 -25.36 -13.46 -5.51
CA PRO A 163 -25.69 -14.85 -5.13
C PRO A 163 -25.28 -15.27 -3.71
N TRP A 164 -24.75 -14.35 -2.91
CA TRP A 164 -24.31 -14.61 -1.54
C TRP A 164 -25.43 -14.35 -0.52
N PHE A 165 -25.62 -15.23 0.45
CA PHE A 165 -26.41 -14.92 1.64
C PHE A 165 -25.50 -14.63 2.83
N TYR A 166 -26.00 -13.84 3.78
CA TYR A 166 -25.31 -13.53 5.03
C TYR A 166 -26.30 -13.55 6.21
N ARG A 167 -25.94 -14.30 7.25
CA ARG A 167 -26.69 -14.45 8.48
C ARG A 167 -25.79 -14.22 9.68
N SER A 168 -26.11 -13.24 10.51
CA SER A 168 -25.50 -13.04 11.82
C SER A 168 -26.42 -13.47 12.94
N PHE A 169 -25.91 -14.34 13.80
CA PHE A 169 -26.52 -14.70 15.07
C PHE A 169 -26.08 -13.71 16.15
N GLY A 170 -27.00 -13.32 17.04
CA GLY A 170 -26.68 -12.51 18.22
C GLY A 170 -25.89 -13.27 19.30
N TYR A 171 -25.64 -14.57 19.09
CA TYR A 171 -24.95 -15.48 19.99
C TYR A 171 -23.96 -16.36 19.21
N SER A 172 -23.07 -17.05 19.92
CA SER A 172 -22.14 -18.01 19.30
C SER A 172 -22.62 -19.45 19.50
N THR A 173 -22.61 -20.25 18.44
CA THR A 173 -22.95 -21.68 18.47
C THR A 173 -21.78 -22.53 18.00
N THR A 174 -21.82 -23.81 18.38
CA THR A 174 -20.97 -24.89 17.83
C THR A 174 -21.84 -25.91 17.10
N ASP A 175 -23.07 -25.55 16.77
CA ASP A 175 -24.02 -26.46 16.17
C ASP A 175 -23.54 -26.89 14.77
N ASN A 176 -23.88 -28.10 14.36
CA ASN A 176 -23.64 -28.52 12.99
C ASN A 176 -24.62 -27.79 12.05
N ILE A 177 -24.15 -27.46 10.85
CA ILE A 177 -24.99 -26.86 9.81
C ILE A 177 -25.52 -27.99 8.93
N GLU A 178 -26.84 -28.06 8.75
CA GLU A 178 -27.52 -29.02 7.88
C GLU A 178 -28.04 -28.30 6.64
N MET A 179 -27.74 -28.84 5.46
CA MET A 179 -28.32 -28.42 4.19
C MET A 179 -29.27 -29.49 3.71
N ARG A 180 -30.55 -29.15 3.56
CA ARG A 180 -31.61 -30.08 3.14
C ARG A 180 -32.17 -29.61 1.80
N VAL A 181 -32.32 -30.54 0.86
CA VAL A 181 -33.12 -30.36 -0.35
C VAL A 181 -34.49 -30.97 -0.06
N CYS A 182 -35.53 -30.15 -0.12
CA CYS A 182 -36.92 -30.51 0.15
C CYS A 182 -37.76 -30.20 -1.06
N CYS A 183 -38.70 -31.08 -1.39
CA CYS A 183 -39.88 -30.75 -2.18
C CYS A 183 -41.06 -31.58 -1.66
N ASP A 184 -42.28 -31.11 -1.86
CA ASP A 184 -43.48 -31.69 -1.27
C ASP A 184 -44.16 -32.80 -2.10
N GLN A 185 -43.69 -33.04 -3.33
CA GLN A 185 -44.09 -34.11 -4.24
C GLN A 185 -42.94 -35.06 -4.61
N GLU A 186 -43.28 -36.06 -5.43
CA GLU A 186 -42.36 -37.05 -5.98
C GLU A 186 -41.33 -36.44 -6.94
N THR A 187 -40.17 -37.09 -7.07
CA THR A 187 -39.04 -36.55 -7.85
C THR A 187 -39.27 -36.47 -9.36
N SER A 188 -40.27 -37.18 -9.89
CA SER A 188 -40.68 -37.14 -11.30
C SER A 188 -41.50 -35.89 -11.64
N ASP A 189 -42.21 -35.36 -10.65
CA ASP A 189 -43.07 -34.18 -10.79
C ASP A 189 -42.25 -32.92 -10.55
N GLU A 190 -41.62 -32.83 -9.38
CA GLU A 190 -40.78 -31.71 -9.00
C GLU A 190 -39.49 -32.16 -8.29
N ASN A 191 -38.41 -31.46 -8.59
CA ASN A 191 -37.15 -31.65 -7.93
C ASN A 191 -36.31 -30.38 -8.03
N VAL A 192 -35.34 -30.28 -7.13
CA VAL A 192 -34.35 -29.20 -7.17
C VAL A 192 -32.97 -29.83 -7.09
N SER A 193 -32.13 -29.50 -8.06
CA SER A 193 -30.77 -30.00 -8.13
C SER A 193 -29.77 -28.86 -7.90
N PHE A 194 -28.74 -29.07 -7.09
CA PHE A 194 -27.71 -28.07 -6.85
C PHE A 194 -26.40 -28.39 -7.58
N GLY A 195 -25.77 -27.34 -8.13
CA GLY A 195 -24.54 -27.48 -8.93
C GLY A 195 -23.27 -27.11 -8.17
N ASN A 196 -23.33 -26.06 -7.35
CA ASN A 196 -22.23 -25.58 -6.51
C ASN A 196 -22.82 -24.99 -5.21
N PHE A 197 -22.15 -25.25 -4.08
CA PHE A 197 -22.44 -24.58 -2.82
C PHE A 197 -21.14 -24.27 -2.07
N GLU A 198 -21.08 -23.07 -1.49
CA GLU A 198 -19.98 -22.63 -0.65
C GLU A 198 -20.58 -22.08 0.65
N ILE A 199 -20.15 -22.60 1.79
CA ILE A 199 -20.64 -22.16 3.11
C ILE A 199 -19.42 -21.83 3.97
N TYR A 200 -19.37 -20.58 4.44
CA TYR A 200 -18.32 -20.03 5.29
C TYR A 200 -18.86 -19.60 6.63
N VAL A 201 -18.03 -19.79 7.65
CA VAL A 201 -18.40 -19.59 9.04
C VAL A 201 -17.32 -18.74 9.72
N LYS A 202 -17.71 -17.65 10.38
CA LYS A 202 -16.75 -16.73 11.01
C LYS A 202 -16.42 -17.14 12.45
N ARG A 203 -15.13 -17.41 12.71
CA ARG A 203 -14.56 -17.75 14.03
C ARG A 203 -14.35 -16.52 14.93
N LYS A 204 -14.57 -16.68 16.25
CA LYS A 204 -14.31 -15.64 17.27
C LYS A 204 -12.82 -15.28 17.43
N LYS A 205 -11.89 -16.24 17.29
CA LYS A 205 -10.43 -16.02 17.43
C LYS A 205 -9.85 -15.01 16.42
N ASN A 206 -10.58 -14.70 15.35
CA ASN A 206 -10.18 -13.67 14.39
C ASN A 206 -10.22 -12.25 14.98
N ARG A 207 -10.99 -11.96 16.03
CA ARG A 207 -11.03 -10.60 16.63
C ARG A 207 -9.70 -10.20 17.28
N GLU A 208 -9.07 -11.11 18.01
CA GLU A 208 -7.75 -10.87 18.62
C GLU A 208 -6.67 -10.73 17.55
N LYS A 209 -6.72 -11.59 16.53
CA LYS A 209 -5.86 -11.51 15.34
C LYS A 209 -6.04 -10.18 14.60
N GLU A 210 -7.27 -9.72 14.41
CA GLU A 210 -7.59 -8.42 13.79
C GLU A 210 -7.05 -7.26 14.65
N ARG A 211 -7.12 -7.35 15.98
CA ARG A 211 -6.55 -6.37 16.90
C ARG A 211 -5.02 -6.29 16.78
N GLN A 212 -4.35 -7.44 16.73
CA GLN A 212 -2.89 -7.53 16.52
C GLN A 212 -2.49 -6.99 15.15
N ILE A 213 -3.21 -7.37 14.08
CA ILE A 213 -2.98 -6.84 12.73
C ILE A 213 -3.14 -5.31 12.73
N ARG A 214 -4.13 -4.77 13.44
CA ARG A 214 -4.33 -3.32 13.55
C ARG A 214 -3.17 -2.64 14.29
N GLN A 215 -2.65 -3.24 15.36
CA GLN A 215 -1.45 -2.74 16.05
C GLN A 215 -0.24 -2.72 15.11
N VAL A 216 0.04 -3.83 14.42
CA VAL A 216 1.14 -3.94 13.45
C VAL A 216 1.00 -2.91 12.32
N LYS A 217 -0.21 -2.74 11.77
CA LYS A 217 -0.47 -1.71 10.75
C LYS A 217 -0.21 -0.30 11.28
N ASN A 218 -0.63 0.01 12.50
CA ASN A 218 -0.40 1.31 13.11
C ASN A 218 1.10 1.57 13.34
N GLU A 219 1.84 0.57 13.80
CA GLU A 219 3.29 0.66 13.96
C GLU A 219 4.00 0.85 12.62
N HIS A 220 3.58 0.11 11.60
CA HIS A 220 4.09 0.25 10.24
C HIS A 220 3.84 1.66 9.69
N ILE A 221 2.64 2.22 9.84
CA ILE A 221 2.32 3.58 9.40
C ILE A 221 3.15 4.62 10.18
N LYS A 222 3.32 4.43 11.50
CA LYS A 222 4.19 5.30 12.32
C LYS A 222 5.64 5.24 11.84
N ALA A 223 6.16 4.06 11.55
CA ALA A 223 7.51 3.85 11.05
C ALA A 223 7.70 4.49 9.67
N LEU A 224 6.75 4.31 8.75
CA LEU A 224 6.77 4.97 7.44
C LEU A 224 6.79 6.48 7.57
N ARG A 225 5.93 7.07 8.41
CA ARG A 225 5.92 8.53 8.64
C ARG A 225 7.26 9.04 9.20
N ARG A 226 7.88 8.29 10.12
CA ARG A 226 9.22 8.63 10.65
C ARG A 226 10.29 8.57 9.56
N LEU A 227 10.28 7.52 8.74
CA LEU A 227 11.24 7.35 7.65
C LEU A 227 11.07 8.40 6.56
N THR A 228 9.84 8.77 6.20
CA THR A 228 9.58 9.84 5.22
C THR A 228 10.14 11.17 5.71
N GLU A 229 10.01 11.48 7.00
CA GLU A 229 10.53 12.72 7.56
C GLU A 229 12.06 12.71 7.67
N GLN A 230 12.65 11.58 8.06
CA GLN A 230 14.11 11.40 8.02
C GLN A 230 14.68 11.51 6.60
N ARG A 231 13.93 11.07 5.58
CA ARG A 231 14.32 11.21 4.16
C ARG A 231 14.27 12.65 3.64
N LYS A 232 13.46 13.53 4.22
CA LYS A 232 13.49 14.96 3.87
C LYS A 232 14.74 15.64 4.40
N HIS A 233 15.20 15.23 5.60
CA HIS A 233 16.37 15.79 6.26
C HIS A 233 17.63 14.91 6.13
N VAL A 234 17.88 14.35 4.94
CA VAL A 234 19.01 13.43 4.68
C VAL A 234 20.37 14.11 4.87
N GLU A 235 20.48 15.39 4.54
CA GLU A 235 21.76 16.11 4.63
C GLU A 235 22.16 16.50 6.06
N LYS A 236 21.29 16.31 7.07
CA LYS A 236 21.50 16.74 8.48
C LYS A 236 22.05 18.17 8.63
N LYS A 237 21.80 19.06 7.66
CA LYS A 237 22.13 20.48 7.80
C LYS A 237 21.09 21.11 8.70
N HIS A 238 21.54 21.85 9.71
CA HIS A 238 20.64 22.72 10.47
C HIS A 238 20.22 23.87 9.56
N GLU A 239 19.03 23.77 8.98
CA GLU A 239 18.44 24.87 8.23
C GLU A 239 18.13 26.01 9.19
N LYS A 240 18.60 27.21 8.84
CA LYS A 240 18.24 28.43 9.57
C LYS A 240 16.74 28.64 9.42
N ARG A 241 16.05 28.96 10.52
CA ARG A 241 14.61 29.27 10.53
C ARG A 241 14.28 30.32 9.47
N ASP A 242 13.42 29.95 8.51
CA ASP A 242 12.91 30.87 7.51
C ASP A 242 11.58 31.47 8.00
N ILE A 243 11.67 32.72 8.46
CA ILE A 243 10.55 33.49 8.99
C ILE A 243 9.45 33.63 7.93
N ILE A 244 9.80 33.78 6.65
CA ILE A 244 8.79 33.98 5.60
C ILE A 244 7.95 32.71 5.47
N THR A 245 8.59 31.54 5.41
CA THR A 245 7.87 30.26 5.31
C THR A 245 6.97 29.99 6.52
N ASP A 246 7.43 30.31 7.72
CA ASP A 246 6.65 30.18 8.95
C ASP A 246 5.38 31.03 8.91
N TYR A 247 5.44 32.28 8.44
CA TYR A 247 4.27 33.15 8.36
C TYR A 247 3.36 32.83 7.16
N THR A 248 3.87 32.16 6.12
CA THR A 248 3.04 31.69 5.00
C THR A 248 2.28 30.40 5.32
N ASN A 249 2.80 29.57 6.24
CA ASN A 249 2.17 28.31 6.61
C ASN A 249 1.40 28.44 7.93
N PHE A 250 0.08 28.31 7.87
CA PHE A 250 -0.77 28.39 9.07
C PHE A 250 -0.56 27.23 10.06
N ASP A 251 0.03 26.11 9.60
CA ASP A 251 0.39 24.98 10.47
C ASP A 251 1.73 25.22 11.21
N SER A 252 2.40 26.35 10.97
CA SER A 252 3.69 26.66 11.59
C SER A 252 3.55 26.96 13.09
N GLN A 253 4.70 26.99 13.78
CA GLN A 253 4.76 27.29 15.21
C GLN A 253 4.30 28.71 15.56
N VAL A 254 4.26 29.64 14.59
CA VAL A 254 3.83 31.02 14.82
C VAL A 254 2.33 31.10 15.10
N TYR A 255 1.54 30.32 14.34
CA TYR A 255 0.08 30.30 14.47
C TYR A 255 -0.42 29.16 15.36
N ALA A 256 0.25 28.00 15.31
CA ALA A 256 -0.10 26.81 16.08
C ALA A 256 1.09 26.29 16.92
N PRO A 257 1.47 27.02 17.99
CA PRO A 257 2.59 26.63 18.84
C PRO A 257 2.36 25.30 19.57
N MET A 258 3.34 24.40 19.49
CA MET A 258 3.29 23.11 20.18
C MET A 258 3.65 23.22 21.67
N THR A 259 2.87 22.57 22.54
CA THR A 259 3.06 22.56 24.01
C THR A 259 4.43 22.15 24.49
N ARG A 260 5.10 21.23 23.78
CA ARG A 260 6.45 20.76 24.14
C ARG A 260 7.54 21.84 24.09
N ILE A 261 7.30 22.96 23.39
CA ILE A 261 8.28 24.07 23.23
C ILE A 261 8.17 25.08 24.38
N GLY A 262 7.05 25.06 25.13
CA GLY A 262 6.91 25.70 26.44
C GLY A 262 6.73 27.23 26.45
N VAL A 263 6.99 27.95 25.35
CA VAL A 263 6.85 29.42 25.32
C VAL A 263 5.76 29.84 24.35
N TYR A 264 4.67 30.34 24.91
CA TYR A 264 3.56 30.96 24.20
C TYR A 264 3.64 32.47 24.40
N LEU A 265 4.00 33.23 23.35
CA LEU A 265 3.99 34.70 23.44
C LEU A 265 2.58 35.26 23.70
N ASP A 266 1.56 34.53 23.25
CA ASP A 266 0.17 35.00 23.28
C ASP A 266 -0.60 34.57 24.56
N ALA A 267 -0.06 33.63 25.35
CA ALA A 267 -0.74 33.16 26.57
C ALA A 267 -0.80 34.22 27.70
N GLY A 268 -0.15 35.38 27.51
CA GLY A 268 -0.21 36.53 28.41
C GLY A 268 -0.72 37.81 27.75
N SER A 269 -1.29 37.75 26.54
CA SER A 269 -1.73 38.95 25.82
C SER A 269 -2.80 39.74 26.57
N GLU A 270 -3.63 39.08 27.38
CA GLU A 270 -4.61 39.73 28.26
C GLU A 270 -4.00 40.71 29.27
N GLN A 271 -2.75 40.50 29.69
CA GLN A 271 -2.05 41.40 30.61
C GLN A 271 -1.72 42.76 29.97
N TYR A 272 -1.61 42.79 28.64
CA TYR A 272 -1.31 44.00 27.87
C TYR A 272 -2.57 44.68 27.33
N VAL A 273 -3.76 44.12 27.57
CA VAL A 273 -5.04 44.75 27.20
C VAL A 273 -5.31 45.90 28.16
N VAL A 274 -4.96 47.12 27.73
CA VAL A 274 -5.18 48.34 28.50
C VAL A 274 -6.68 48.67 28.55
N LYS A 275 -7.37 48.27 29.63
CA LYS A 275 -8.73 48.71 29.96
C LYS A 275 -8.66 49.98 30.80
N SER A 276 -8.61 51.13 30.14
CA SER A 276 -8.58 52.43 30.81
C SER A 276 -9.97 52.80 31.36
N GLN A 277 -10.08 52.97 32.68
CA GLN A 277 -11.29 53.50 33.35
C GLN A 277 -11.56 54.97 32.98
N TYR A 278 -10.53 55.66 32.47
CA TYR A 278 -10.61 57.06 32.09
C TYR A 278 -11.42 57.30 30.81
N ASN A 279 -11.64 56.26 29.98
CA ASN A 279 -12.32 56.41 28.69
C ASN A 279 -13.84 56.21 28.76
N THR A 280 -14.38 55.78 29.91
CA THR A 280 -15.82 55.46 30.06
C THR A 280 -16.62 56.59 30.69
N SER A 281 -15.96 57.54 31.36
CA SER A 281 -16.59 58.68 32.03
C SER A 281 -15.99 59.99 31.57
N LEU A 282 -16.81 61.06 31.50
CA LEU A 282 -16.34 62.40 31.13
C LEU A 282 -15.27 62.91 32.11
N ASN A 283 -15.47 62.66 33.40
CA ASN A 283 -14.51 63.06 34.43
C ASN A 283 -13.17 62.33 34.26
N GLY A 284 -13.20 61.06 33.86
CA GLY A 284 -11.99 60.31 33.54
C GLY A 284 -11.22 60.87 32.34
N LEU A 285 -11.93 61.36 31.32
CA LEU A 285 -11.31 62.02 30.17
C LEU A 285 -10.65 63.35 30.55
N LEU A 286 -11.27 64.14 31.44
CA LEU A 286 -10.72 65.39 31.94
C LEU A 286 -9.45 65.17 32.79
N ASP A 287 -9.44 64.13 33.64
CA ASP A 287 -8.25 63.74 34.41
C ASP A 287 -7.10 63.29 33.47
N LEU A 288 -7.43 62.59 32.38
CA LEU A 288 -6.45 62.17 31.38
C LEU A 288 -5.92 63.35 30.57
N GLU A 289 -6.79 64.29 30.19
CA GLU A 289 -6.40 65.56 29.55
C GLU A 289 -5.44 66.37 30.42
N ALA A 290 -5.69 66.43 31.73
CA ALA A 290 -4.85 67.13 32.69
C ALA A 290 -3.51 66.42 32.97
N ALA A 291 -3.49 65.08 32.92
CA ALA A 291 -2.28 64.28 33.12
C ALA A 291 -1.34 64.29 31.90
N LEU A 292 -1.88 64.51 30.70
CA LEU A 292 -1.07 64.62 29.50
C LEU A 292 -0.30 65.96 29.49
N PRO A 293 1.00 65.96 29.14
CA PRO A 293 1.74 67.20 28.99
C PRO A 293 1.07 68.11 27.97
N SER A 294 1.06 69.42 28.24
CA SER A 294 0.46 70.44 27.36
C SER A 294 0.94 70.40 25.91
N LYS A 295 2.07 69.73 25.62
CA LYS A 295 2.59 69.45 24.28
C LYS A 295 1.67 68.56 23.43
N VAL A 296 0.85 67.71 24.04
CA VAL A 296 -0.06 66.77 23.36
C VAL A 296 -1.42 67.41 23.09
N THR A 297 -1.93 68.21 24.04
CA THR A 297 -3.26 68.87 23.99
C THR A 297 -3.23 70.23 23.30
N SER A 298 -2.10 70.93 23.28
CA SER A 298 -1.94 72.21 22.58
C SER A 298 -0.99 72.11 21.38
N LEU A 299 -1.36 72.74 20.27
CA LEU A 299 -0.55 72.84 19.06
C LEU A 299 0.68 73.73 19.33
N ARG A 300 1.83 73.11 19.58
CA ARG A 300 3.13 73.79 19.59
C ARG A 300 3.75 73.74 18.19
N ILE A 301 3.63 74.84 17.46
CA ILE A 301 4.43 75.06 16.25
C ILE A 301 5.87 75.35 16.70
N LYS A 302 6.72 74.32 16.72
CA LYS A 302 8.17 74.51 16.84
C LYS A 302 8.76 74.66 15.44
N PRO A 303 9.52 75.74 15.15
CA PRO A 303 10.41 75.73 14.00
C PRO A 303 11.33 74.50 14.09
N PRO A 304 11.72 73.87 12.97
CA PRO A 304 12.59 72.70 13.01
C PRO A 304 13.85 73.03 13.80
N ASP A 305 14.06 72.30 14.91
CA ASP A 305 15.32 72.36 15.65
C ASP A 305 16.43 71.99 14.65
N PRO A 306 17.49 72.81 14.47
CA PRO A 306 18.57 72.48 13.57
C PRO A 306 19.18 71.17 14.07
N SER A 307 18.93 70.09 13.34
CA SER A 307 19.31 68.74 13.76
C SER A 307 20.79 68.73 14.08
N LEU A 308 21.12 68.10 15.23
CA LEU A 308 22.42 67.55 15.61
C LEU A 308 23.54 67.94 14.64
N LYS A 309 24.44 68.83 15.07
CA LYS A 309 25.66 69.17 14.32
C LYS A 309 26.19 67.87 13.71
N PRO A 310 26.30 67.76 12.37
CA PRO A 310 26.75 66.52 11.75
C PRO A 310 28.08 66.16 12.39
N VAL A 311 28.25 64.90 12.83
CA VAL A 311 29.51 64.42 13.42
C VAL A 311 30.18 63.50 12.40
N GLY A 312 31.50 63.64 12.24
CA GLY A 312 32.29 62.84 11.31
C GLY A 312 32.41 63.45 9.91
N PHE A 313 32.27 62.63 8.86
CA PHE A 313 32.57 63.02 7.47
C PHE A 313 31.70 64.19 6.98
N LYS A 314 30.40 64.16 7.30
CA LYS A 314 29.45 65.20 6.89
C LYS A 314 29.77 66.55 7.57
N ALA A 315 30.25 66.53 8.82
CA ALA A 315 30.77 67.70 9.53
C ALA A 315 31.97 68.33 8.82
N ARG A 316 32.93 67.50 8.39
CA ARG A 316 34.13 67.97 7.69
C ARG A 316 33.78 68.49 6.31
N GLN A 317 32.83 67.87 5.64
CA GLN A 317 32.35 68.33 4.34
C GLN A 317 31.64 69.69 4.47
N ASP A 318 30.77 69.84 5.48
CA ASP A 318 30.07 71.10 5.74
C ASP A 318 31.03 72.20 6.24
N ALA A 319 32.03 71.87 7.06
CA ALA A 319 33.08 72.82 7.47
C ALA A 319 33.99 73.23 6.30
N LYS A 320 34.31 72.30 5.41
CA LYS A 320 35.07 72.60 4.18
C LYS A 320 34.24 73.46 3.23
N LEU A 321 32.95 73.19 3.12
CA LEU A 321 32.01 73.96 2.30
C LEU A 321 31.76 75.34 2.91
N GLY A 322 31.71 75.46 4.25
CA GLY A 322 31.70 76.73 4.97
C GLY A 322 32.96 77.57 4.72
N LEU A 323 34.16 76.97 4.81
CA LEU A 323 35.42 77.66 4.46
C LEU A 323 35.47 78.11 2.99
N ILE A 324 34.87 77.33 2.09
CA ILE A 324 34.75 77.70 0.68
C ILE A 324 33.76 78.86 0.53
N LEU A 325 32.61 78.82 1.21
CA LEU A 325 31.62 79.89 1.18
C LEU A 325 32.17 81.19 1.77
N ASP A 326 32.93 81.14 2.87
CA ASP A 326 33.56 82.32 3.46
C ASP A 326 34.63 82.92 2.54
N LYS A 327 35.40 82.07 1.84
CA LYS A 327 36.33 82.51 0.79
C LYS A 327 35.59 83.15 -0.38
N VAL A 328 34.54 82.51 -0.88
CA VAL A 328 33.72 83.03 -1.98
C VAL A 328 33.03 84.33 -1.56
N TYR A 329 32.57 84.44 -0.32
CA TYR A 329 31.97 85.64 0.23
C TYR A 329 33.01 86.77 0.35
N SER A 330 34.21 86.47 0.85
CA SER A 330 35.33 87.42 0.90
C SER A 330 35.78 87.85 -0.50
N ASP A 331 35.82 86.92 -1.45
CA ASP A 331 36.16 87.20 -2.85
C ASP A 331 35.08 88.07 -3.50
N LEU A 332 33.79 87.78 -3.30
CA LEU A 332 32.67 88.61 -3.77
C LEU A 332 32.66 89.99 -3.12
N GLN A 333 33.03 90.09 -1.83
CA GLN A 333 33.13 91.36 -1.13
C GLN A 333 34.34 92.16 -1.63
N SER A 334 35.47 91.50 -1.89
CA SER A 334 36.64 92.11 -2.54
C SER A 334 36.35 92.54 -3.99
N GLN A 335 35.51 91.80 -4.72
CA GLN A 335 35.06 92.16 -6.08
C GLN A 335 34.02 93.29 -6.06
N LYS A 336 33.25 93.43 -4.99
CA LYS A 336 32.34 94.57 -4.79
C LYS A 336 33.07 95.84 -4.36
N GLU A 337 34.20 95.72 -3.66
CA GLU A 337 35.05 96.85 -3.24
C GLU A 337 36.14 97.22 -4.26
N GLN A 338 36.50 96.33 -5.19
CA GLN A 338 37.45 96.62 -6.27
C GLN A 338 36.79 97.46 -7.38
N THR A 339 37.12 98.74 -7.38
CA THR A 339 37.09 99.58 -8.59
C THR A 339 38.36 99.32 -9.39
N ASP A 340 38.23 99.16 -10.71
CA ASP A 340 39.33 98.74 -11.60
C ASP A 340 40.48 99.77 -11.64
N ASP A 341 41.56 99.50 -10.91
CA ASP A 341 42.85 100.19 -11.06
C ASP A 341 43.82 99.39 -11.96
N LYS A 342 44.41 100.10 -12.94
CA LYS A 342 45.33 99.57 -13.95
C LYS A 342 46.59 98.99 -13.32
N LYS A 343 46.85 97.70 -13.56
CA LYS A 343 48.07 97.00 -13.10
C LYS A 343 49.35 97.56 -13.76
N PRO A 344 50.37 98.00 -12.98
CA PRO A 344 51.70 98.23 -13.50
C PRO A 344 52.58 96.96 -13.50
N LEU A 345 53.66 97.06 -14.27
CA LEU A 345 54.50 95.99 -14.78
C LEU A 345 55.36 95.25 -13.74
N ARG A 346 55.58 93.97 -14.06
CA ARG A 346 56.28 92.92 -13.32
C ARG A 346 57.80 93.12 -13.38
N LEU A 347 58.46 93.41 -12.26
CA LEU A 347 59.91 93.20 -12.11
C LEU A 347 60.29 92.60 -10.75
N LEU A 348 61.06 91.50 -10.85
CA LEU A 348 61.93 90.84 -9.87
C LEU A 348 61.41 90.65 -8.43
N VAL A 349 60.65 89.56 -8.22
CA VAL A 349 60.51 88.95 -6.89
C VAL A 349 61.53 87.82 -6.79
N LYS A 350 62.43 87.91 -5.82
CA LYS A 350 63.38 86.85 -5.46
C LYS A 350 62.57 85.64 -4.96
N VAL A 351 62.67 84.52 -5.66
CA VAL A 351 62.04 83.27 -5.21
C VAL A 351 62.88 82.71 -4.08
N ASP A 352 62.41 82.84 -2.85
CA ASP A 352 63.03 82.16 -1.72
C ASP A 352 62.85 80.65 -1.88
N LYS A 353 63.96 79.91 -1.87
CA LYS A 353 63.92 78.45 -1.93
C LYS A 353 63.26 77.94 -0.64
N PRO A 354 62.22 77.10 -0.72
CA PRO A 354 61.59 76.55 0.47
C PRO A 354 62.59 75.72 1.28
N ILE A 355 62.42 75.74 2.61
CA ILE A 355 63.20 75.00 3.60
C ILE A 355 63.31 73.52 3.16
N PRO A 356 64.50 72.90 3.18
CA PRO A 356 64.62 71.49 2.79
C PRO A 356 63.74 70.64 3.71
N ARG A 357 62.95 69.76 3.09
CA ARG A 357 62.06 68.85 3.82
C ARG A 357 62.91 67.93 4.70
N PRO A 358 62.41 67.52 5.88
CA PRO A 358 63.07 66.46 6.65
C PRO A 358 63.19 65.20 5.75
N PRO A 359 64.26 64.41 5.91
CA PRO A 359 64.45 63.21 5.11
C PRO A 359 63.22 62.31 5.27
N THR A 360 62.53 62.07 4.17
CA THR A 360 61.36 61.18 4.15
C THR A 360 61.77 59.78 4.57
N PRO A 361 60.93 59.06 5.34
CA PRO A 361 61.22 57.69 5.73
C PRO A 361 61.45 56.84 4.47
N THR A 362 62.64 56.25 4.41
CA THR A 362 63.06 55.33 3.35
C THR A 362 62.25 54.04 3.47
N VAL A 363 61.53 53.71 2.40
CA VAL A 363 60.99 52.36 2.18
C VAL A 363 62.16 51.50 1.72
N GLU A 364 62.24 50.24 2.17
CA GLU A 364 63.28 49.31 1.73
C GLU A 364 63.31 49.22 0.21
N ALA A 365 64.50 49.39 -0.38
CA ALA A 365 64.69 49.34 -1.82
C ALA A 365 64.30 47.95 -2.34
N THR A 366 63.28 47.91 -3.21
CA THR A 366 63.05 46.76 -4.07
C THR A 366 64.24 46.65 -5.04
N PRO A 367 64.62 45.43 -5.48
CA PRO A 367 65.80 45.23 -6.32
C PRO A 367 65.77 46.14 -7.57
N GLU A 368 66.93 46.70 -7.97
CA GLU A 368 67.04 47.77 -9.00
C GLU A 368 66.34 47.48 -10.33
N ASP A 369 66.13 46.21 -10.66
CA ASP A 369 65.44 45.79 -11.89
C ASP A 369 63.93 46.06 -11.80
N ASP A 370 63.31 45.89 -10.63
CA ASP A 370 61.90 46.19 -10.39
C ASP A 370 61.65 47.70 -10.44
N GLU A 371 62.55 48.52 -9.91
CA GLU A 371 62.44 49.99 -9.98
C GLU A 371 62.54 50.51 -11.42
N LYS A 372 63.47 49.96 -12.23
CA LYS A 372 63.59 50.30 -13.66
C LYS A 372 62.33 49.87 -14.42
N GLN A 373 61.76 48.72 -14.07
CA GLN A 373 60.53 48.22 -14.65
C GLN A 373 59.32 49.09 -14.26
N GLU A 374 59.18 49.48 -13.00
CA GLU A 374 58.12 50.38 -12.54
C GLU A 374 58.24 51.78 -13.15
N LEU A 375 59.44 52.34 -13.25
CA LEU A 375 59.69 53.62 -13.91
C LEU A 375 59.38 53.55 -15.41
N ALA A 376 59.75 52.45 -16.08
CA ALA A 376 59.40 52.20 -17.47
C ALA A 376 57.87 52.08 -17.65
N ILE A 377 57.18 51.39 -16.73
CA ILE A 377 55.72 51.28 -16.71
C ILE A 377 55.07 52.65 -16.51
N ILE A 378 55.56 53.47 -15.58
CA ILE A 378 55.04 54.83 -15.33
C ILE A 378 55.29 55.73 -16.55
N LEU A 379 56.46 55.65 -17.18
CA LEU A 379 56.77 56.37 -18.40
C LEU A 379 55.80 55.97 -19.52
N LEU A 380 55.58 54.66 -19.71
CA LEU A 380 54.68 54.12 -20.71
C LEU A 380 53.24 54.54 -20.44
N GLN A 381 52.79 54.53 -19.18
CA GLN A 381 51.49 55.06 -18.78
C GLN A 381 51.36 56.56 -19.04
N ARG A 382 52.39 57.36 -18.78
CA ARG A 382 52.38 58.81 -19.08
C ARG A 382 52.35 59.07 -20.58
N VAL A 383 53.12 58.32 -21.37
CA VAL A 383 53.12 58.43 -22.83
C VAL A 383 51.77 57.99 -23.40
N MET A 384 51.19 56.89 -22.92
CA MET A 384 49.86 56.41 -23.32
C MET A 384 48.77 57.43 -22.97
N ARG A 385 48.78 57.99 -21.75
CA ARG A 385 47.83 59.04 -21.34
C ARG A 385 48.03 60.33 -22.15
N GLY A 386 49.28 60.73 -22.37
CA GLY A 386 49.63 61.90 -23.17
C GLY A 386 49.20 61.75 -24.63
N ARG A 387 49.50 60.62 -25.26
CA ARG A 387 49.02 60.26 -26.61
C ARG A 387 47.50 60.18 -26.66
N ALA A 388 46.84 59.60 -25.66
CA ALA A 388 45.38 59.55 -25.62
C ALA A 388 44.77 60.96 -25.56
N ILE A 389 45.35 61.87 -24.77
CA ILE A 389 44.92 63.28 -24.73
C ILE A 389 45.21 63.98 -26.06
N GLN A 390 46.40 63.76 -26.64
CA GLN A 390 46.78 64.33 -27.93
C GLN A 390 45.88 63.84 -29.07
N ASN A 391 45.57 62.54 -29.12
CA ASN A 391 44.63 61.98 -30.09
C ASN A 391 43.23 62.56 -29.87
N LYS A 392 42.73 62.63 -28.63
CA LYS A 392 41.44 63.31 -28.35
C LYS A 392 41.44 64.78 -28.79
N MET A 393 42.54 65.50 -28.61
CA MET A 393 42.67 66.87 -29.11
C MET A 393 42.77 66.92 -30.64
N PHE A 394 43.45 65.96 -31.27
CA PHE A 394 43.59 65.85 -32.71
C PHE A 394 42.24 65.54 -33.36
N ASP A 395 41.53 64.52 -32.88
CA ASP A 395 40.17 64.17 -33.29
C ASP A 395 39.24 65.37 -33.07
N GLY A 396 39.33 66.02 -31.91
CA GLY A 396 38.56 67.22 -31.60
C GLY A 396 38.84 68.40 -32.54
N LYS A 397 40.08 68.54 -33.02
CA LYS A 397 40.49 69.53 -34.03
C LYS A 397 40.02 69.14 -35.42
N GLU A 398 40.09 67.86 -35.77
CA GLU A 398 39.68 67.35 -37.09
C GLU A 398 38.16 67.51 -37.27
N MET A 399 37.38 67.09 -36.26
CA MET A 399 35.93 67.24 -36.21
C MET A 399 35.46 68.70 -36.29
N ARG A 400 36.28 69.66 -35.84
CA ARG A 400 35.97 71.10 -35.88
C ARG A 400 36.80 71.85 -36.91
N SER A 401 37.52 71.15 -37.78
CA SER A 401 38.47 71.77 -38.70
C SER A 401 37.78 72.67 -39.71
N ASP A 402 36.56 72.30 -40.15
CA ASP A 402 35.75 73.10 -41.06
C ASP A 402 35.20 74.34 -40.37
N LEU A 403 34.71 74.24 -39.13
CA LEU A 403 34.32 75.40 -38.31
C LEU A 403 35.51 76.35 -38.06
N ILE A 404 36.70 75.81 -37.81
CA ILE A 404 37.92 76.62 -37.63
C ILE A 404 38.28 77.34 -38.94
N LYS A 405 38.10 76.70 -40.11
CA LYS A 405 38.31 77.35 -41.40
C LYS A 405 37.26 78.44 -41.64
N GLU A 406 35.99 78.19 -41.32
CA GLU A 406 34.92 79.21 -41.35
C GLU A 406 35.24 80.42 -40.47
N LEU A 407 35.66 80.19 -39.23
CA LEU A 407 36.03 81.27 -38.31
C LEU A 407 37.30 82.03 -38.74
N ARG A 408 38.16 81.42 -39.55
CA ARG A 408 39.36 82.07 -40.12
C ARG A 408 39.05 82.84 -41.40
N THR A 409 38.03 82.44 -42.16
CA THR A 409 37.66 83.11 -43.42
C THR A 409 36.86 84.41 -43.21
N THR A 410 36.34 84.66 -41.99
CA THR A 410 35.63 85.89 -41.62
C THR A 410 36.56 87.10 -41.39
N HIS A 411 37.88 86.91 -41.38
CA HIS A 411 38.88 87.97 -41.17
C HIS A 411 39.56 88.36 -42.49
N ALA A 412 38.86 89.09 -43.37
CA ALA A 412 39.44 89.67 -44.59
C ALA A 412 38.95 91.12 -44.80
N LEU A 413 39.88 92.05 -45.02
CA LEU A 413 39.61 93.49 -45.08
C LEU A 413 39.44 94.03 -46.52
N GLN A 414 39.87 93.31 -47.57
CA GLN A 414 39.84 93.79 -48.97
C GLN A 414 38.69 93.16 -49.80
N GLN A 415 38.10 93.93 -50.73
CA GLN A 415 36.94 93.50 -51.54
C GLN A 415 37.16 92.28 -52.48
N PRO A 416 38.32 92.08 -53.16
CA PRO A 416 38.52 90.88 -53.98
C PRO A 416 38.64 89.61 -53.12
N GLU A 417 39.32 89.69 -51.98
CA GLU A 417 39.43 88.58 -51.02
C GLU A 417 38.06 88.16 -50.47
N GLN A 418 37.15 89.12 -50.24
CA GLN A 418 35.79 88.81 -49.79
C GLN A 418 35.00 87.96 -50.79
N LYS A 419 35.20 88.12 -52.10
CA LYS A 419 34.52 87.30 -53.11
C LYS A 419 35.05 85.88 -53.18
N GLU A 420 36.36 85.71 -53.04
CA GLU A 420 36.99 84.37 -52.97
C GLU A 420 36.57 83.65 -51.69
N LYS A 421 36.55 84.35 -50.55
CA LYS A 421 36.09 83.81 -49.27
C LYS A 421 34.62 83.41 -49.30
N ARG A 422 33.75 84.15 -49.99
CA ARG A 422 32.34 83.75 -50.21
C ARG A 422 32.21 82.45 -50.99
N LYS A 423 32.95 82.29 -52.08
CA LYS A 423 32.99 81.02 -52.84
C LYS A 423 33.51 79.87 -51.98
N GLU A 424 34.53 80.11 -51.16
CA GLU A 424 35.02 79.12 -50.20
C GLU A 424 33.95 78.74 -49.16
N THR A 425 33.18 79.71 -48.62
CA THR A 425 32.09 79.40 -47.68
C THR A 425 30.96 78.61 -48.33
N GLU A 426 30.59 78.90 -49.58
CA GLU A 426 29.59 78.13 -50.33
C GLU A 426 30.07 76.69 -50.59
N ASN A 427 31.36 76.52 -50.91
CA ASN A 427 31.98 75.20 -51.06
C ASN A 427 32.07 74.42 -49.74
N ILE A 428 32.22 75.09 -48.60
CA ILE A 428 32.22 74.44 -47.28
C ILE A 428 30.79 74.01 -46.90
N LEU A 429 29.80 74.88 -47.07
CA LEU A 429 28.40 74.58 -46.77
C LEU A 429 27.86 73.42 -47.63
N SER A 430 28.22 73.38 -48.91
CA SER A 430 27.86 72.25 -49.79
C SER A 430 28.52 70.94 -49.36
N LYS A 431 29.79 70.97 -48.91
CA LYS A 431 30.47 69.79 -48.35
C LYS A 431 29.83 69.29 -47.06
N GLN A 432 29.45 70.19 -46.15
CA GLN A 432 28.74 69.82 -44.92
C GLN A 432 27.39 69.17 -45.21
N ARG A 433 26.64 69.72 -46.18
CA ARG A 433 25.38 69.13 -46.62
C ARG A 433 25.56 67.71 -47.16
N ASN A 434 26.57 67.51 -48.01
CA ASN A 434 26.89 66.19 -48.55
C ASN A 434 27.35 65.20 -47.45
N GLN A 435 28.13 65.66 -46.46
CA GLN A 435 28.56 64.85 -45.34
C GLN A 435 27.41 64.43 -44.41
N ALA A 436 26.47 65.34 -44.15
CA ALA A 436 25.27 65.02 -43.38
C ALA A 436 24.40 63.97 -44.09
N GLU A 437 24.28 64.07 -45.42
CA GLU A 437 23.58 63.06 -46.23
C GLU A 437 24.29 61.70 -46.23
N THR A 438 25.63 61.66 -46.28
CA THR A 438 26.39 60.39 -46.19
C THR A 438 26.29 59.78 -44.79
N GLN A 439 26.38 60.58 -43.73
CA GLN A 439 26.23 60.10 -42.35
C GLN A 439 24.84 59.52 -42.09
N HIS A 440 23.79 60.14 -42.64
CA HIS A 440 22.44 59.59 -42.53
C HIS A 440 22.30 58.25 -43.26
N LYS A 441 22.88 58.11 -44.47
CA LYS A 441 22.91 56.85 -45.21
C LYS A 441 23.70 55.77 -44.46
N GLU A 442 24.84 56.12 -43.87
CA GLU A 442 25.65 55.21 -43.06
C GLU A 442 24.92 54.77 -41.78
N SER A 443 24.19 55.66 -41.11
CA SER A 443 23.35 55.31 -39.95
C SER A 443 22.29 54.29 -40.32
N ILE A 444 21.57 54.48 -41.43
CA ILE A 444 20.54 53.53 -41.89
C ILE A 444 21.16 52.16 -42.20
N VAL A 445 22.33 52.13 -42.82
CA VAL A 445 23.04 50.88 -43.13
C VAL A 445 23.56 50.21 -41.85
N SER A 446 24.06 50.99 -40.88
CA SER A 446 24.49 50.49 -39.57
C SER A 446 23.32 49.90 -38.79
N ASP A 447 22.20 50.59 -38.73
CA ASP A 447 20.98 50.13 -38.05
C ASP A 447 20.47 48.82 -38.67
N GLY A 448 20.49 48.70 -40.00
CA GLY A 448 20.14 47.46 -40.69
C GLY A 448 21.12 46.31 -40.43
N ALA A 449 22.42 46.59 -40.36
CA ALA A 449 23.45 45.61 -40.03
C ALA A 449 23.33 45.13 -38.57
N GLU A 450 23.06 46.04 -37.64
CA GLU A 450 22.81 45.73 -36.23
C GLU A 450 21.55 44.89 -36.05
N GLN A 451 20.47 45.22 -36.76
CA GLN A 451 19.24 44.42 -36.73
C GLN A 451 19.46 43.01 -37.29
N GLY A 452 20.19 42.87 -38.41
CA GLY A 452 20.54 41.57 -38.97
C GLY A 452 21.44 40.74 -38.05
N ALA A 453 22.41 41.38 -37.39
CA ALA A 453 23.25 40.74 -36.38
C ALA A 453 22.44 40.30 -35.16
N ALA A 454 21.53 41.14 -34.67
CA ALA A 454 20.65 40.82 -33.55
C ALA A 454 19.71 39.65 -33.88
N GLU A 455 19.17 39.59 -35.09
CA GLU A 455 18.36 38.46 -35.54
C GLU A 455 19.17 37.16 -35.60
N LEU A 456 20.40 37.21 -36.13
CA LEU A 456 21.29 36.05 -36.19
C LEU A 456 21.65 35.56 -34.78
N ILE A 457 22.02 36.47 -33.88
CA ILE A 457 22.31 36.16 -32.48
C ILE A 457 21.06 35.59 -31.79
N GLY A 458 19.89 36.17 -32.04
CA GLY A 458 18.61 35.68 -31.53
C GLY A 458 18.33 34.25 -31.97
N LYS A 459 18.52 33.92 -33.26
CA LYS A 459 18.37 32.57 -33.79
C LYS A 459 19.40 31.59 -33.20
N GLN A 460 20.65 32.02 -33.01
CA GLN A 460 21.67 31.18 -32.40
C GLN A 460 21.38 30.89 -30.93
N LEU A 461 20.94 31.89 -30.16
CA LEU A 461 20.57 31.71 -28.76
C LEU A 461 19.33 30.83 -28.62
N ASP A 462 18.33 30.99 -29.49
CA ASP A 462 17.14 30.12 -29.52
C ASP A 462 17.52 28.67 -29.86
N PHE A 463 18.43 28.47 -30.82
CA PHE A 463 18.97 27.14 -31.13
C PHE A 463 19.70 26.52 -29.93
N LEU A 464 20.61 27.27 -29.29
CA LEU A 464 21.34 26.79 -28.12
C LEU A 464 20.40 26.48 -26.95
N ASN A 465 19.36 27.29 -26.75
CA ASN A 465 18.35 27.05 -25.73
C ASN A 465 17.55 25.77 -26.00
N LYS A 466 17.16 25.53 -27.26
CA LYS A 466 16.49 24.29 -27.67
C LYS A 466 17.36 23.06 -27.48
N GLU A 467 18.64 23.11 -27.85
CA GLU A 467 19.58 22.00 -27.64
C GLU A 467 19.86 21.75 -26.16
N LEU A 468 19.96 22.82 -25.35
CA LEU A 468 20.09 22.68 -23.90
C LEU A 468 18.87 21.98 -23.28
N LEU A 469 17.66 22.40 -23.66
CA LEU A 469 16.42 21.76 -23.20
C LEU A 469 16.35 20.30 -23.65
N ARG A 470 16.71 20.01 -24.90
CA ARG A 470 16.80 18.65 -25.42
C ARG A 470 17.76 17.79 -24.59
N LEU A 471 18.96 18.28 -24.28
CA LEU A 471 19.94 17.56 -23.45
C LEU A 471 19.46 17.34 -22.01
N GLN A 472 18.72 18.28 -21.44
CA GLN A 472 18.11 18.11 -20.12
C GLN A 472 17.04 17.02 -20.15
N GLU A 473 16.17 17.01 -21.17
CA GLU A 473 15.15 15.98 -21.32
C GLU A 473 15.76 14.60 -21.62
N GLU A 474 16.82 14.50 -22.43
CA GLU A 474 17.54 13.24 -22.66
C GLU A 474 18.11 12.67 -21.34
N ARG A 475 18.72 13.51 -20.49
CA ARG A 475 19.20 13.08 -19.16
C ARG A 475 18.06 12.65 -18.25
N ARG A 476 16.93 13.34 -18.28
CA ARG A 476 15.74 13.01 -17.51
C ARG A 476 15.15 11.66 -17.94
N ILE A 477 15.01 11.45 -19.24
CA ILE A 477 14.54 10.17 -19.81
C ILE A 477 15.50 9.04 -19.45
N HIS A 478 16.81 9.26 -19.57
CA HIS A 478 17.81 8.27 -19.18
C HIS A 478 17.69 7.88 -17.69
N ALA A 479 17.46 8.85 -16.80
CA ALA A 479 17.21 8.56 -15.39
C ALA A 479 15.95 7.72 -15.19
N TYR A 480 14.87 7.99 -15.93
CA TYR A 480 13.66 7.17 -15.89
C TYR A 480 13.89 5.75 -16.41
N VAL A 481 14.67 5.58 -17.48
CA VAL A 481 15.04 4.26 -18.01
C VAL A 481 15.82 3.47 -16.96
N MET A 482 16.81 4.07 -16.30
CA MET A 482 17.59 3.40 -15.24
C MET A 482 16.73 2.96 -14.06
N LEU A 483 15.74 3.77 -13.67
CA LEU A 483 14.77 3.40 -12.63
C LEU A 483 13.85 2.26 -13.08
N ALA A 484 13.38 2.30 -14.33
CA ALA A 484 12.53 1.25 -14.90
C ALA A 484 13.29 -0.09 -15.01
N GLU A 485 14.55 -0.07 -15.44
CA GLU A 485 15.41 -1.25 -15.47
C GLU A 485 15.64 -1.83 -14.07
N ARG A 486 15.91 -0.98 -13.08
CA ARG A 486 16.02 -1.42 -11.68
C ARG A 486 14.73 -2.08 -11.21
N GLN A 487 13.58 -1.50 -11.51
CA GLN A 487 12.28 -2.06 -11.12
C GLN A 487 11.98 -3.37 -11.86
N ARG A 488 12.41 -3.50 -13.12
CA ARG A 488 12.36 -4.77 -13.87
C ARG A 488 13.23 -5.84 -13.21
N ARG A 489 14.49 -5.53 -12.89
CA ARG A 489 15.40 -6.48 -12.20
C ARG A 489 14.87 -6.90 -10.83
N MET A 490 14.25 -5.99 -10.08
CA MET A 490 13.60 -6.31 -8.80
C MET A 490 12.44 -7.29 -8.99
N ARG A 491 11.57 -7.07 -9.99
CA ARG A 491 10.46 -7.98 -10.30
C ARG A 491 10.96 -9.34 -10.79
N GLU A 492 11.97 -9.37 -11.65
CA GLU A 492 12.60 -10.62 -12.11
C GLU A 492 13.25 -11.38 -10.94
N ALA A 493 13.85 -10.68 -9.96
CA ALA A 493 14.37 -11.29 -8.74
C ALA A 493 13.26 -11.83 -7.81
N GLU A 494 12.14 -11.11 -7.69
CA GLU A 494 10.97 -11.56 -6.93
C GLU A 494 10.30 -12.78 -7.58
N GLU A 495 10.09 -12.74 -8.90
CA GLU A 495 9.52 -13.86 -9.67
C GLU A 495 10.44 -15.08 -9.67
N SER A 496 11.76 -14.89 -9.81
CA SER A 496 12.71 -16.00 -9.69
C SER A 496 12.73 -16.60 -8.29
N GLY A 497 12.59 -15.78 -7.24
CA GLY A 497 12.42 -16.25 -5.86
C GLY A 497 11.14 -17.05 -5.65
N LEU A 498 10.03 -16.61 -6.25
CA LEU A 498 8.76 -17.35 -6.24
C LEU A 498 8.86 -18.68 -7.00
N ARG A 499 9.50 -18.68 -8.17
CA ARG A 499 9.71 -19.89 -8.98
C ARG A 499 10.57 -20.93 -8.26
N GLN A 500 11.65 -20.50 -7.60
CA GLN A 500 12.47 -21.39 -6.77
C GLN A 500 11.68 -21.99 -5.61
N ARG A 501 10.80 -21.19 -4.98
CA ARG A 501 9.93 -21.66 -3.90
C ARG A 501 8.90 -22.66 -4.39
N GLU A 502 8.29 -22.41 -5.55
CA GLU A 502 7.34 -23.33 -6.17
C GLU A 502 8.02 -24.64 -6.59
N GLU A 503 9.21 -24.58 -7.20
CA GLU A 503 9.97 -25.79 -7.55
C GLU A 503 10.36 -26.61 -6.31
N ARG A 504 10.74 -25.96 -5.21
CA ARG A 504 10.98 -26.67 -3.94
C ARG A 504 9.71 -27.34 -3.42
N LEU A 505 8.56 -26.66 -3.50
CA LEU A 505 7.28 -27.24 -3.10
C LEU A 505 6.93 -28.46 -3.96
N ARG A 506 7.09 -28.36 -5.29
CA ARG A 506 6.88 -29.50 -6.20
C ARG A 506 7.78 -30.68 -5.85
N ARG A 507 9.08 -30.46 -5.59
CA ARG A 507 10.01 -31.52 -5.16
C ARG A 507 9.56 -32.18 -3.85
N THR A 508 9.16 -31.38 -2.85
CA THR A 508 8.67 -31.93 -1.58
C THR A 508 7.36 -32.72 -1.78
N GLN A 509 6.47 -32.24 -2.65
CA GLN A 509 5.23 -32.94 -2.98
C GLN A 509 5.49 -34.25 -3.72
N ASP A 510 6.45 -34.28 -4.66
CA ASP A 510 6.86 -35.49 -5.37
C ASP A 510 7.47 -36.53 -4.42
N GLU A 511 8.27 -36.11 -3.45
CA GLU A 511 8.83 -37.00 -2.42
C GLU A 511 7.73 -37.58 -1.52
N ILE A 512 6.80 -36.75 -1.06
CA ILE A 512 5.63 -37.19 -0.27
C ILE A 512 4.78 -38.16 -1.09
N PHE A 513 4.53 -37.86 -2.37
CA PHE A 513 3.75 -38.71 -3.26
C PHE A 513 4.42 -40.07 -3.47
N LYS A 514 5.75 -40.11 -3.67
CA LYS A 514 6.52 -41.35 -3.75
C LYS A 514 6.42 -42.18 -2.47
N GLN A 515 6.46 -41.55 -1.30
CA GLN A 515 6.28 -42.25 -0.02
C GLN A 515 4.87 -42.83 0.10
N ILE A 516 3.84 -42.06 -0.23
CA ILE A 516 2.44 -42.52 -0.21
C ILE A 516 2.24 -43.71 -1.17
N ILE A 517 2.76 -43.63 -2.39
CA ILE A 517 2.70 -44.74 -3.35
C ILE A 517 3.40 -45.97 -2.79
N ARG A 518 4.59 -45.82 -2.20
CA ARG A 518 5.32 -46.96 -1.63
C ARG A 518 4.53 -47.64 -0.52
N VAL A 519 3.86 -46.86 0.33
CA VAL A 519 2.97 -47.40 1.38
C VAL A 519 1.78 -48.12 0.75
N HIS A 520 1.12 -47.52 -0.25
CA HIS A 520 0.00 -48.16 -0.93
C HIS A 520 0.41 -49.44 -1.67
N GLN A 521 1.56 -49.46 -2.34
CA GLN A 521 2.10 -50.68 -2.95
C GLN A 521 2.34 -51.75 -1.88
N GLY A 522 3.01 -51.40 -0.78
CA GLY A 522 3.20 -52.34 0.33
C GLY A 522 1.89 -52.85 0.94
N SER A 523 0.86 -52.00 1.06
CA SER A 523 -0.47 -52.43 1.52
C SER A 523 -1.16 -53.37 0.54
N VAL A 524 -1.07 -53.08 -0.76
CA VAL A 524 -1.61 -53.94 -1.83
C VAL A 524 -0.89 -55.29 -1.84
N ASP A 525 0.44 -55.29 -1.77
CA ASP A 525 1.25 -56.51 -1.74
C ASP A 525 0.92 -57.37 -0.52
N THR A 526 0.82 -56.77 0.68
CA THR A 526 0.44 -57.48 1.91
C THR A 526 -0.97 -58.08 1.80
N TYR A 527 -1.92 -57.33 1.23
CA TYR A 527 -3.28 -57.82 1.05
C TYR A 527 -3.37 -58.97 0.04
N LEU A 528 -2.61 -58.89 -1.06
CA LEU A 528 -2.53 -59.97 -2.04
C LEU A 528 -1.84 -61.20 -1.46
N GLU A 529 -0.78 -61.02 -0.68
CA GLU A 529 -0.11 -62.10 0.03
C GLU A 529 -1.07 -62.81 0.99
N ASP A 530 -1.87 -62.07 1.76
CA ASP A 530 -2.85 -62.65 2.68
C ASP A 530 -3.95 -63.45 1.95
N ILE A 531 -4.47 -62.94 0.83
CA ILE A 531 -5.41 -63.68 -0.02
C ILE A 531 -4.77 -64.97 -0.56
N ILE A 532 -3.52 -64.88 -1.05
CA ILE A 532 -2.81 -66.03 -1.59
C ILE A 532 -2.58 -67.07 -0.50
N LEU A 533 -2.07 -66.67 0.67
CA LEU A 533 -1.86 -67.57 1.81
C LEU A 533 -3.17 -68.22 2.27
N GLN A 534 -4.24 -67.43 2.42
CA GLN A 534 -5.55 -67.97 2.78
C GLN A 534 -6.08 -68.96 1.73
N SER A 535 -5.86 -68.69 0.44
CA SER A 535 -6.24 -69.60 -0.64
C SER A 535 -5.45 -70.90 -0.60
N ILE A 536 -4.14 -70.81 -0.34
CA ILE A 536 -3.25 -71.96 -0.19
C ILE A 536 -3.68 -72.81 1.00
N GLU A 537 -3.91 -72.21 2.18
CA GLU A 537 -4.40 -72.92 3.37
C GLU A 537 -5.71 -73.65 3.10
N ARG A 538 -6.70 -72.98 2.47
CA ARG A 538 -7.97 -73.63 2.12
C ARG A 538 -7.78 -74.80 1.16
N THR A 539 -6.92 -74.66 0.14
CA THR A 539 -6.66 -75.77 -0.79
C THR A 539 -5.92 -76.93 -0.12
N ALA A 540 -4.94 -76.62 0.73
CA ALA A 540 -4.21 -77.62 1.51
C ALA A 540 -5.14 -78.37 2.47
N ASP A 541 -6.06 -77.67 3.15
CA ASP A 541 -7.06 -78.30 4.03
C ASP A 541 -8.00 -79.24 3.27
N ILE A 542 -8.45 -78.84 2.07
CA ILE A 542 -9.30 -79.69 1.22
C ILE A 542 -8.53 -80.93 0.79
N GLN A 543 -7.30 -80.78 0.29
CA GLN A 543 -6.46 -81.91 -0.13
C GLN A 543 -6.15 -82.85 1.05
N ALA A 544 -5.80 -82.30 2.21
CA ALA A 544 -5.54 -83.09 3.41
C ALA A 544 -6.77 -83.88 3.83
N ARG A 545 -7.97 -83.29 3.78
CA ARG A 545 -9.23 -84.00 4.08
C ARG A 545 -9.53 -85.11 3.09
N GLU A 546 -9.33 -84.88 1.80
CA GLU A 546 -9.52 -85.90 0.77
C GLU A 546 -8.55 -87.08 0.94
N GLU A 547 -7.28 -86.80 1.24
CA GLU A 547 -6.30 -87.86 1.51
C GLU A 547 -6.61 -88.62 2.81
N ILE A 548 -6.99 -87.91 3.87
CA ILE A 548 -7.40 -88.54 5.14
C ILE A 548 -8.61 -89.45 4.92
N GLN A 549 -9.60 -89.02 4.13
CA GLN A 549 -10.77 -89.84 3.80
C GLN A 549 -10.38 -91.08 3.00
N LYS A 550 -9.58 -90.95 1.94
CA LYS A 550 -9.10 -92.10 1.16
C LYS A 550 -8.35 -93.10 2.04
N ARG A 551 -7.47 -92.59 2.90
CA ARG A 551 -6.70 -93.42 3.83
C ARG A 551 -7.59 -94.07 4.89
N ALA A 552 -8.61 -93.38 5.38
CA ALA A 552 -9.60 -93.94 6.29
C ALA A 552 -10.42 -95.06 5.63
N ASP A 553 -10.84 -94.87 4.37
CA ASP A 553 -11.56 -95.89 3.60
C ASP A 553 -10.68 -97.12 3.36
N ASP A 554 -9.40 -96.93 3.04
CA ASP A 554 -8.47 -98.05 2.86
C ASP A 554 -8.22 -98.81 4.16
N ILE A 555 -8.04 -98.10 5.29
CA ILE A 555 -7.95 -98.73 6.61
C ILE A 555 -9.24 -99.49 6.94
N ASN A 556 -10.41 -98.93 6.61
CA ASN A 556 -11.69 -99.56 6.87
C ASN A 556 -11.89 -100.84 6.03
N LYS A 557 -11.44 -100.86 4.77
CA LYS A 557 -11.42 -102.08 3.94
C LYS A 557 -10.53 -103.15 4.55
N VAL A 558 -9.31 -102.79 4.96
CA VAL A 558 -8.37 -103.70 5.60
C VAL A 558 -8.97 -104.22 6.92
N ALA A 559 -9.55 -103.35 7.75
CA ALA A 559 -10.23 -103.73 8.98
C ALA A 559 -11.39 -104.72 8.72
N ALA A 560 -12.22 -104.46 7.70
CA ALA A 560 -13.32 -105.35 7.32
C ALA A 560 -12.84 -106.72 6.78
N GLU A 561 -11.67 -106.79 6.14
CA GLU A 561 -11.04 -108.05 5.74
C GLU A 561 -10.50 -108.83 6.96
N PHE A 562 -9.87 -108.14 7.91
CA PHE A 562 -9.43 -108.73 9.18
C PHE A 562 -10.61 -109.20 10.03
N GLU A 563 -11.74 -108.48 10.05
CA GLU A 563 -12.93 -108.92 10.79
C GLU A 563 -13.55 -110.21 10.23
N LYS A 564 -13.48 -110.43 8.91
CA LYS A 564 -14.03 -111.64 8.26
C LYS A 564 -13.21 -112.90 8.52
N THR A 565 -11.94 -112.76 8.87
CA THR A 565 -10.98 -113.87 9.03
C THR A 565 -10.73 -114.26 10.49
N ARG A 566 -11.60 -113.83 11.42
CA ARG A 566 -11.27 -113.71 12.85
C ARG A 566 -11.55 -114.97 13.69
N ASP A 567 -10.55 -115.38 14.48
CA ASP A 567 -10.64 -116.40 15.56
C ASP A 567 -10.65 -115.78 16.99
N HIS A 568 -11.08 -116.54 18.00
CA HIS A 568 -11.21 -116.07 19.40
C HIS A 568 -9.87 -115.68 20.04
N LEU A 569 -8.78 -116.39 19.72
CA LEU A 569 -7.46 -116.15 20.30
C LEU A 569 -6.84 -114.82 19.80
N GLN A 570 -6.97 -114.53 18.50
CA GLN A 570 -6.49 -113.29 17.88
C GLN A 570 -7.23 -112.05 18.40
N SER A 571 -8.49 -112.21 18.83
CA SER A 571 -9.26 -111.12 19.44
C SER A 571 -8.69 -110.70 20.81
N GLN A 572 -8.11 -111.63 21.58
CA GLN A 572 -7.48 -111.30 22.87
C GLN A 572 -6.11 -110.63 22.68
N GLU A 573 -5.31 -111.11 21.73
CA GLU A 573 -4.03 -110.46 21.37
C GLU A 573 -4.24 -109.03 20.87
N MET A 574 -5.24 -108.80 20.03
CA MET A 574 -5.58 -107.45 19.54
C MET A 574 -6.03 -106.50 20.66
N VAL A 575 -6.75 -106.99 21.68
CA VAL A 575 -7.12 -106.16 22.84
C VAL A 575 -5.89 -105.79 23.65
N ALA A 576 -4.95 -106.71 23.84
CA ALA A 576 -3.68 -106.41 24.51
C ALA A 576 -2.86 -105.38 23.70
N GLU A 577 -2.81 -105.51 22.38
CA GLU A 577 -2.15 -104.54 21.50
C GLU A 577 -2.85 -103.19 21.46
N MET A 578 -4.19 -103.12 21.47
CA MET A 578 -4.94 -101.86 21.57
C MET A 578 -4.68 -101.16 22.90
N VAL A 579 -4.62 -101.91 24.00
CA VAL A 579 -4.30 -101.35 25.31
C VAL A 579 -2.89 -100.79 25.33
N TYR A 580 -1.92 -101.53 24.75
CA TYR A 580 -0.51 -101.15 24.76
C TYR A 580 -0.18 -100.01 23.79
N TYR A 581 -0.69 -100.04 22.56
CA TYR A 581 -0.34 -99.07 21.52
C TYR A 581 -1.31 -97.90 21.38
N PHE A 582 -2.57 -98.04 21.82
CA PHE A 582 -3.58 -96.99 21.66
C PHE A 582 -3.96 -96.34 22.98
N LEU A 583 -4.36 -97.11 24.00
CA LEU A 583 -4.86 -96.54 25.26
C LEU A 583 -3.73 -95.96 26.12
N LEU A 584 -2.64 -96.70 26.34
CA LEU A 584 -1.52 -96.21 27.15
C LEU A 584 -0.88 -94.93 26.57
N PRO A 585 -0.53 -94.87 25.27
CA PRO A 585 0.04 -93.65 24.69
C PRO A 585 -0.92 -92.47 24.62
N GLU A 586 -2.22 -92.69 24.47
CA GLU A 586 -3.19 -91.58 24.45
C GLU A 586 -3.41 -90.98 25.83
N VAL A 587 -3.39 -91.81 26.88
CA VAL A 587 -3.34 -91.33 28.27
C VAL A 587 -2.05 -90.56 28.52
N GLU A 588 -0.90 -91.03 28.04
CA GLU A 588 0.35 -90.27 28.14
C GLU A 588 0.28 -88.93 27.40
N LYS A 589 -0.26 -88.88 26.17
CA LYS A 589 -0.47 -87.63 25.44
C LYS A 589 -1.43 -86.69 26.15
N GLU A 590 -2.51 -87.19 26.74
CA GLU A 590 -3.43 -86.39 27.56
C GLU A 590 -2.69 -85.77 28.75
N THR A 591 -1.92 -86.56 29.50
CA THR A 591 -1.14 -86.03 30.63
C THR A 591 -0.10 -84.99 30.18
N ILE A 592 0.52 -85.16 29.02
CA ILE A 592 1.45 -84.18 28.44
C ILE A 592 0.69 -82.91 28.02
N ARG A 593 -0.47 -83.03 27.35
CA ARG A 593 -1.32 -81.88 26.99
C ARG A 593 -1.77 -81.11 28.22
N GLU A 594 -2.14 -81.79 29.30
CA GLU A 594 -2.47 -81.15 30.57
C GLU A 594 -1.28 -80.43 31.20
N LYS A 595 -0.08 -81.04 31.20
CA LYS A 595 1.15 -80.38 31.65
C LYS A 595 1.45 -79.13 30.83
N VAL A 596 1.32 -79.19 29.51
CA VAL A 596 1.52 -78.04 28.61
C VAL A 596 0.49 -76.95 28.90
N LYS A 597 -0.81 -77.29 28.97
CA LYS A 597 -1.87 -76.33 29.35
C LYS A 597 -1.58 -75.68 30.71
N HIS A 598 -1.10 -76.45 31.68
CA HIS A 598 -0.74 -75.94 32.99
C HIS A 598 0.46 -74.97 32.94
N THR A 599 1.49 -75.27 32.14
CA THR A 599 2.61 -74.33 31.90
C THR A 599 2.18 -73.07 31.16
N GLN A 600 1.36 -73.19 30.11
CA GLN A 600 0.80 -72.04 29.37
C GLN A 600 -0.05 -71.16 30.28
N ARG A 601 -0.86 -71.75 31.16
CA ARG A 601 -1.65 -71.00 32.14
C ARG A 601 -0.77 -70.20 33.09
N LYS A 602 0.39 -70.73 33.51
CA LYS A 602 1.39 -69.97 34.30
C LYS A 602 1.93 -68.77 33.52
N HIS A 603 2.29 -68.94 32.25
CA HIS A 603 2.77 -67.86 31.39
C HIS A 603 1.69 -66.81 31.09
N MET A 604 0.44 -67.23 30.85
CA MET A 604 -0.71 -66.34 30.67
C MET A 604 -1.00 -65.52 31.93
N LEU A 605 -0.97 -66.15 33.11
CA LEU A 605 -1.15 -65.44 34.38
C LEU A 605 -0.02 -64.42 34.62
N ALA A 606 1.21 -64.74 34.23
CA ALA A 606 2.33 -63.80 34.27
C ALA A 606 2.13 -62.62 33.30
N ALA A 607 1.72 -62.89 32.06
CA ALA A 607 1.40 -61.86 31.08
C ALA A 607 0.25 -60.94 31.55
N HIS A 608 -0.83 -61.52 32.09
CA HIS A 608 -1.93 -60.75 32.67
C HIS A 608 -1.51 -59.90 33.86
N ARG A 609 -0.62 -60.39 34.75
CA ARG A 609 -0.09 -59.59 35.85
C ARG A 609 0.75 -58.42 35.36
N ILE A 610 1.57 -58.60 34.35
CA ILE A 610 2.39 -57.53 33.75
C ILE A 610 1.48 -56.47 33.13
N ILE A 611 0.54 -56.88 32.28
CA ILE A 611 -0.42 -55.97 31.63
C ILE A 611 -1.22 -55.19 32.67
N ASN A 612 -1.76 -55.87 33.70
CA ASN A 612 -2.51 -55.20 34.75
C ASN A 612 -1.63 -54.24 35.57
N SER A 613 -0.38 -54.60 35.87
CA SER A 613 0.54 -53.70 36.56
C SER A 613 0.90 -52.46 35.73
N GLU A 614 1.02 -52.59 34.40
CA GLU A 614 1.23 -51.45 33.51
C GLU A 614 -0.02 -50.57 33.40
N VAL A 615 -1.22 -51.16 33.43
CA VAL A 615 -2.49 -50.42 33.46
C VAL A 615 -2.67 -49.68 34.79
N ASP A 616 -2.34 -50.30 35.92
CA ASP A 616 -2.42 -49.68 37.25
C ASP A 616 -1.41 -48.53 37.39
N ASN A 617 -0.16 -48.72 36.92
CA ASN A 617 0.85 -47.65 36.87
C ASN A 617 0.43 -46.47 35.97
N ASN A 618 -0.24 -46.75 34.85
CA ASN A 618 -0.79 -45.71 33.97
C ASN A 618 -2.00 -45.00 34.59
N MET A 619 -2.82 -45.68 35.41
CA MET A 619 -3.90 -45.05 36.17
C MET A 619 -3.39 -44.15 37.31
N GLU A 620 -2.31 -44.54 38.00
CA GLU A 620 -1.66 -43.71 39.02
C GLU A 620 -0.95 -42.49 38.43
N ALA A 621 -0.34 -42.62 37.25
CA ALA A 621 0.26 -41.49 36.53
C ALA A 621 -0.79 -40.44 36.10
N ILE A 622 -2.03 -40.86 35.83
CA ILE A 622 -3.14 -39.97 35.47
C ILE A 622 -3.75 -39.28 36.72
N SER A 623 -3.74 -39.93 37.89
CA SER A 623 -4.26 -39.33 39.14
C SER A 623 -3.27 -38.35 39.80
N GLY A 624 -1.96 -38.48 39.55
CA GLY A 624 -0.91 -37.60 40.11
C GLY A 624 -0.74 -36.22 39.45
N GLN A 625 -1.42 -35.92 38.34
CA GLN A 625 -1.26 -34.62 37.62
C GLN A 625 -2.37 -33.58 37.90
N ALA A 626 -3.26 -33.82 38.87
CA ALA A 626 -4.32 -32.88 39.23
C ALA A 626 -4.16 -32.33 40.65
N THR A 627 -3.24 -31.37 40.85
CA THR A 627 -3.32 -30.42 41.97
C THR A 627 -3.16 -28.98 41.48
N PRO A 628 -4.06 -28.05 41.85
CA PRO A 628 -4.06 -26.66 41.40
C PRO A 628 -3.04 -25.81 42.18
N THR A 629 -2.31 -24.96 41.48
CA THR A 629 -1.43 -23.93 42.07
C THR A 629 -2.27 -22.78 42.66
N ASN A 630 -2.33 -22.68 43.98
CA ASN A 630 -2.83 -21.51 44.71
C ASN A 630 -1.68 -20.49 44.89
N GLU A 631 -1.81 -19.32 44.25
CA GLU A 631 -1.00 -18.13 44.53
C GLU A 631 -1.54 -17.41 45.76
N THR A 632 -0.73 -17.32 46.82
CA THR A 632 -1.00 -16.55 48.04
C THR A 632 -0.44 -15.13 47.95
N ILE A 633 -1.31 -14.16 48.22
CA ILE A 633 -1.06 -12.72 48.39
C ILE A 633 -0.41 -12.49 49.78
N PRO A 634 0.57 -11.57 49.92
CA PRO A 634 1.27 -11.33 51.20
C PRO A 634 0.47 -10.41 52.15
N PRO A 635 0.60 -10.55 53.49
CA PRO A 635 -0.03 -9.65 54.45
C PRO A 635 0.88 -8.48 54.86
N ASP A 636 0.22 -7.36 55.16
CA ASP A 636 0.74 -6.13 55.75
C ASP A 636 1.39 -6.35 57.13
N GLU A 637 2.59 -5.80 57.32
CA GLU A 637 3.18 -5.50 58.63
C GLU A 637 3.14 -3.98 58.84
N GLN A 638 2.25 -3.52 59.73
CA GLN A 638 2.41 -2.23 60.42
C GLN A 638 2.54 -2.49 61.91
N THR A 639 3.68 -2.11 62.50
CA THR A 639 3.81 -0.94 63.40
C THR A 639 5.07 -1.05 64.26
N GLY A 640 5.79 0.07 64.40
CA GLY A 640 6.45 0.41 65.68
C GLY A 640 7.97 0.63 65.69
N GLN A 641 8.47 1.65 64.98
CA GLN A 641 9.30 2.74 65.56
C GLN A 641 9.55 3.84 64.54
#